data_AF-A0AAD5TYN8-F1
#
_entry.id   AF-A0AAD5TYN8-F1
#
_cell.length_a   1.000
_cell.length_b   1.000
_cell.length_c   1.000
_cell.angle_alpha   90.00
_cell.angle_beta   90.00
_cell.angle_gamma   90.00
#
_symmetry.space_group_name_H-M   'P 1'
#
loop_
_entity.id
_entity.type
_entity.pdbx_description
1 polymer ?
#
loop_
_entity_poly.entity_id
_entity_poly.type
_entity_poly.pdbx_seq_one_letter_code
_entity_poly.pdbx_strand_id
1 'polypeptide(L)'
;MQNCSGDIGLIGLAVMGQNLILNMNDHGYTVVAFNRTVSKVHHFLENEAKAESIQDLCAKLKRPRKIMLLVKAGQAVDDFIKQIIPFLEKGKFYFGKILIVVGDIIIDGGNSHFPDSVRRTKELEAQGFLFVGAGVSGGEEGARYGPSLMPGGSPAAWPHLQKLFQDISAKTSSGEPCCDWVGEGGSGHYVKMVHNGIEYGDMQIISEAYLILKDVVGLTADEMGDILDEWNKGELNSFLIEITRDILKFKDTDGVPLVEKIRDCAGQKGTGKWTAVSALDNGMPVTLIGEAVFARCLSAIKEERITASTILNGPKGLRFSGDKKSFIEDIRMAVFAAKIISYAQGFMLLREAAKSEGWHLNYGGIALMWRGGCIIRRLGIVFLGDITKAFQTNPNLTNLLLDPFFSRAVLRCTPSFRRVVSQSLLLGVPIPCLASALTFFDGYRTAKGGANILQAQRDYFGAHTYEVPLIDTHNDFPMKVFYKFGGKVIDQDLNNLPTWNTDINRLKKGKVGGQMWSAYVGCNKDFQKNSENVKDTLVQIDIIKRIVESNPEFFEFARSSDDIINIHQRGKLASLIGVEGGHSIDNSLEVLRLHYELGVRYMTLTHGCNTAWADSATDVELHGGLTSFGEIVVQEMNRLGMMVDLSHVSHKTMRHALKISKAPAFFSHSSAFSLCNSQRNVPDDVLKLISDTDGVVMVNFFSGYITCSNNSTLKDVADHVEYIANVAGVDKVGFGADFDGVDELPVGLEDVSKYPALLVELLDRGFTEKEVMGFIGNNFLRVLKKTELVSKHLSDSVDFEDRLVLSKHC
;
A
#
# COMPACT_ATOMS: atom_id res chain seq x y z
N MET A 1 58.68 -12.55 -3.27
CA MET A 1 57.24 -12.75 -3.57
C MET A 1 56.68 -13.59 -2.44
N GLN A 2 55.92 -12.99 -1.51
CA GLN A 2 55.23 -13.76 -0.46
C GLN A 2 54.12 -14.58 -1.13
N ASN A 3 54.05 -15.89 -0.86
CA ASN A 3 52.99 -16.76 -1.37
C ASN A 3 51.64 -16.33 -0.78
N CYS A 4 50.80 -15.64 -1.56
CA CYS A 4 49.40 -15.37 -1.20
C CYS A 4 48.60 -16.69 -1.24
N SER A 5 48.41 -17.35 -0.10
CA SER A 5 47.68 -18.61 -0.01
C SER A 5 46.27 -18.49 0.57
N GLY A 6 45.93 -17.39 1.26
CA GLY A 6 44.65 -17.24 1.97
C GLY A 6 43.47 -16.93 1.05
N ASP A 7 42.39 -17.72 1.15
CA ASP A 7 41.14 -17.52 0.42
C ASP A 7 40.27 -16.42 1.02
N ILE A 8 40.30 -16.28 2.36
CA ILE A 8 39.53 -15.30 3.12
C ILE A 8 40.25 -14.95 4.43
N GLY A 9 40.15 -13.70 4.88
CA GLY A 9 40.61 -13.26 6.19
C GLY A 9 39.44 -13.14 7.16
N LEU A 10 39.62 -13.55 8.42
CA LEU A 10 38.59 -13.39 9.46
C LEU A 10 39.14 -12.62 10.67
N ILE A 11 38.47 -11.52 11.01
CA ILE A 11 38.80 -10.65 12.15
C ILE A 11 37.75 -10.86 13.24
N GLY A 12 38.19 -11.38 14.39
CA GLY A 12 37.34 -11.57 15.58
C GLY A 12 37.21 -13.05 15.98
N LEU A 13 38.02 -13.48 16.95
CA LEU A 13 38.11 -14.87 17.41
C LEU A 13 37.27 -15.14 18.67
N ALA A 14 36.02 -14.65 18.68
CA ALA A 14 35.03 -15.16 19.62
C ALA A 14 34.56 -16.56 19.19
N VAL A 15 33.75 -17.24 20.01
CA VAL A 15 33.23 -18.59 19.75
C VAL A 15 32.64 -18.73 18.34
N MET A 16 31.85 -17.77 17.87
CA MET A 16 31.28 -17.78 16.51
C MET A 16 32.35 -17.71 15.41
N GLY A 17 33.36 -16.85 15.59
CA GLY A 17 34.43 -16.68 14.59
C GLY A 17 35.36 -17.88 14.51
N GLN A 18 35.68 -18.47 15.66
CA GLN A 18 36.46 -19.72 15.74
C GLN A 18 35.77 -20.86 14.99
N ASN A 19 34.48 -21.06 15.25
CA ASN A 19 33.73 -22.14 14.61
C ASN A 19 33.53 -21.94 13.10
N LEU A 20 33.35 -20.70 12.63
CA LEU A 20 33.32 -20.42 11.19
C LEU A 20 34.67 -20.67 10.49
N ILE A 21 35.79 -20.36 11.16
CA ILE A 21 37.12 -20.69 10.62
C ILE A 21 37.26 -22.19 10.43
N LEU A 22 36.95 -22.98 11.47
CA LEU A 22 37.01 -24.44 11.41
C LEU A 22 36.10 -25.01 10.31
N ASN A 23 34.89 -24.45 10.17
CA ASN A 23 33.97 -24.82 9.10
C ASN A 23 34.56 -24.56 7.71
N MET A 24 35.12 -23.37 7.48
CA MET A 24 35.78 -23.03 6.21
C MET A 24 36.97 -23.96 5.91
N ASN A 25 37.77 -24.30 6.92
CA ASN A 25 38.93 -25.18 6.75
C ASN A 25 38.53 -26.62 6.41
N ASP A 26 37.48 -27.16 7.04
CA ASP A 26 36.94 -28.48 6.72
C ASP A 26 36.45 -28.57 5.26
N HIS A 27 36.05 -27.44 4.67
CA HIS A 27 35.64 -27.32 3.27
C HIS A 27 36.80 -26.98 2.32
N GLY A 28 38.06 -27.02 2.80
CA GLY A 28 39.27 -26.86 2.00
C GLY A 28 39.66 -25.41 1.70
N TYR A 29 39.11 -24.42 2.41
CA TYR A 29 39.50 -23.03 2.29
C TYR A 29 40.63 -22.69 3.26
N THR A 30 41.61 -21.90 2.83
CA THR A 30 42.66 -21.39 3.71
C THR A 30 42.22 -20.07 4.34
N VAL A 31 41.89 -20.07 5.63
CA VAL A 31 41.49 -18.85 6.36
C VAL A 31 42.69 -18.21 7.06
N VAL A 32 42.87 -16.90 6.89
CA VAL A 32 43.87 -16.12 7.64
C VAL A 32 43.18 -15.44 8.81
N ALA A 33 43.49 -15.89 10.02
CA ALA A 33 42.86 -15.40 11.25
C ALA A 33 43.60 -14.20 11.85
N PHE A 34 42.85 -13.20 12.33
CA PHE A 34 43.37 -12.07 13.09
C PHE A 34 42.44 -11.69 14.26
N ASN A 35 43.02 -11.20 15.35
CA ASN A 35 42.25 -10.67 16.49
C ASN A 35 43.03 -9.56 17.20
N ARG A 36 42.32 -8.56 17.75
CA ARG A 36 42.92 -7.43 18.49
C ARG A 36 43.85 -7.89 19.62
N THR A 37 43.49 -8.97 20.31
CA THR A 37 44.32 -9.58 21.36
C THR A 37 45.05 -10.77 20.77
N VAL A 38 46.37 -10.61 20.56
CA VAL A 38 47.23 -11.58 19.87
C VAL A 38 47.31 -12.92 20.62
N SER A 39 47.21 -12.92 21.96
CA SER A 39 47.21 -14.17 22.75
C SER A 39 46.05 -15.12 22.41
N LYS A 40 44.88 -14.60 21.98
CA LYS A 40 43.76 -15.44 21.51
C LYS A 40 44.04 -16.10 20.16
N VAL A 41 44.92 -15.51 19.34
CA VAL A 41 45.37 -16.10 18.07
C VAL A 41 46.34 -17.25 18.35
N HIS A 42 47.25 -17.07 19.32
CA HIS A 42 48.20 -18.10 19.72
C HIS A 42 47.53 -19.31 20.40
N HIS A 43 46.48 -19.09 21.18
CA HIS A 43 45.77 -20.18 21.87
C HIS A 43 44.87 -21.03 20.95
N PHE A 44 44.37 -20.45 19.85
CA PHE A 44 43.42 -21.12 18.96
C PHE A 44 44.09 -21.93 17.84
N LEU A 45 45.33 -21.60 17.44
CA LEU A 45 45.93 -22.07 16.18
C LEU A 45 47.33 -22.65 16.44
N GLU A 46 47.51 -23.96 16.53
CA GLU A 46 48.85 -24.58 16.38
C GLU A 46 49.16 -24.96 14.92
N ASN A 47 48.14 -25.12 14.05
CA ASN A 47 48.29 -25.75 12.72
C ASN A 47 47.79 -24.93 11.50
N GLU A 48 47.38 -23.66 11.63
CA GLU A 48 46.75 -22.87 10.54
C GLU A 48 47.40 -21.49 10.28
N ALA A 49 47.02 -20.81 9.19
CA ALA A 49 47.60 -19.55 8.73
C ALA A 49 47.23 -18.34 9.63
N LYS A 50 48.23 -17.70 10.23
CA LYS A 50 48.08 -16.60 11.21
C LYS A 50 48.50 -15.26 10.62
N ALA A 51 47.86 -14.17 11.04
CA ALA A 51 48.33 -12.82 10.81
C ALA A 51 48.71 -12.10 12.12
N GLU A 52 49.87 -11.45 12.14
CA GLU A 52 50.37 -10.70 13.32
C GLU A 52 49.90 -9.24 13.33
N SER A 53 49.50 -8.72 12.16
CA SER A 53 48.96 -7.36 11.98
C SER A 53 47.91 -7.33 10.87
N ILE A 54 47.14 -6.24 10.79
CA ILE A 54 46.17 -6.03 9.70
C ILE A 54 46.86 -5.94 8.33
N GLN A 55 48.06 -5.35 8.28
CA GLN A 55 48.88 -5.32 7.06
C GLN A 55 49.29 -6.72 6.63
N ASP A 56 49.75 -7.55 7.59
CA ASP A 56 50.14 -8.93 7.35
C ASP A 56 48.94 -9.80 6.92
N LEU A 57 47.77 -9.58 7.53
CA LEU A 57 46.50 -10.18 7.11
C LEU A 57 46.22 -9.87 5.63
N CYS A 58 46.23 -8.60 5.25
CA CYS A 58 45.92 -8.19 3.87
C CYS A 58 46.96 -8.70 2.86
N ALA A 59 48.24 -8.80 3.24
CA ALA A 59 49.31 -9.28 2.38
C ALA A 59 49.19 -10.78 2.04
N LYS A 60 48.61 -11.58 2.94
CA LYS A 60 48.48 -13.04 2.79
C LYS A 60 47.27 -13.49 1.96
N LEU A 61 46.34 -12.59 1.64
CA LEU A 61 45.09 -12.89 0.95
C LEU A 61 45.22 -12.85 -0.58
N LYS A 62 44.50 -13.76 -1.25
CA LYS A 62 44.28 -13.74 -2.70
C LYS A 62 43.45 -12.52 -3.11
N ARG A 63 43.61 -12.06 -4.36
CA ARG A 63 42.84 -10.95 -4.93
C ARG A 63 41.60 -11.45 -5.71
N PRO A 64 40.47 -10.70 -5.71
CA PRO A 64 40.17 -9.60 -4.80
C PRO A 64 40.12 -10.11 -3.35
N ARG A 65 40.68 -9.34 -2.41
CA ARG A 65 40.77 -9.73 -1.00
C ARG A 65 39.37 -9.82 -0.41
N LYS A 66 39.16 -10.83 0.43
CA LYS A 66 37.88 -11.07 1.13
C LYS A 66 38.18 -11.01 2.62
N ILE A 67 37.59 -10.06 3.34
CA ILE A 67 37.85 -9.89 4.77
C ILE A 67 36.52 -9.85 5.52
N MET A 68 36.29 -10.85 6.36
CA MET A 68 35.11 -10.98 7.21
C MET A 68 35.35 -10.48 8.62
N LEU A 69 34.46 -9.62 9.10
CA LEU A 69 34.45 -9.04 10.43
C LEU A 69 33.40 -9.76 11.29
N LEU A 70 33.84 -10.39 12.38
CA LEU A 70 32.98 -10.95 13.43
C LEU A 70 33.32 -10.33 14.78
N VAL A 71 33.03 -9.03 14.88
CA VAL A 71 33.29 -8.21 16.05
C VAL A 71 31.98 -7.69 16.64
N LYS A 72 32.07 -7.00 17.77
CA LYS A 72 30.91 -6.35 18.38
C LYS A 72 30.30 -5.34 17.40
N ALA A 73 28.98 -5.39 17.19
CA ALA A 73 28.28 -4.44 16.33
C ALA A 73 28.45 -2.98 16.80
N GLY A 74 28.29 -2.04 15.85
CA GLY A 74 28.48 -0.60 16.07
C GLY A 74 29.93 -0.16 15.79
N GLN A 75 30.44 0.77 16.61
CA GLN A 75 31.71 1.46 16.38
C GLN A 75 32.91 0.55 16.12
N ALA A 76 32.97 -0.63 16.76
CA ALA A 76 34.08 -1.55 16.57
C ALA A 76 34.19 -2.06 15.12
N VAL A 77 33.08 -2.22 14.40
CA VAL A 77 33.09 -2.58 12.97
C VAL A 77 33.72 -1.44 12.16
N ASP A 78 33.29 -0.19 12.40
CA ASP A 78 33.80 0.99 11.68
C ASP A 78 35.29 1.23 11.96
N ASP A 79 35.75 1.00 13.18
CA ASP A 79 37.16 1.13 13.55
C ASP A 79 38.05 0.11 12.83
N PHE A 80 37.57 -1.13 12.62
CA PHE A 80 38.30 -2.12 11.84
C PHE A 80 38.28 -1.79 10.35
N ILE A 81 37.14 -1.36 9.80
CA ILE A 81 37.05 -0.92 8.40
C ILE A 81 38.09 0.17 8.11
N LYS A 82 38.18 1.19 8.97
CA LYS A 82 39.18 2.27 8.85
C LYS A 82 40.62 1.77 8.87
N GLN A 83 40.93 0.75 9.67
CA GLN A 83 42.28 0.18 9.76
C GLN A 83 42.65 -0.69 8.55
N ILE A 84 41.66 -1.30 7.89
CA ILE A 84 41.87 -2.22 6.76
C ILE A 84 42.01 -1.45 5.45
N ILE A 85 41.23 -0.38 5.24
CA ILE A 85 41.21 0.43 4.00
C ILE A 85 42.60 0.78 3.44
N PRO A 86 43.60 1.22 4.24
CA PRO A 86 44.92 1.60 3.73
C PRO A 86 45.68 0.45 3.02
N PHE A 87 45.29 -0.81 3.27
CA PHE A 87 45.94 -2.00 2.74
C PHE A 87 45.12 -2.72 1.67
N LEU A 88 43.95 -2.16 1.30
CA LEU A 88 43.07 -2.70 0.27
C LEU A 88 43.32 -2.07 -1.09
N GLU A 89 43.05 -2.84 -2.14
CA GLU A 89 43.08 -2.39 -3.52
C GLU A 89 41.70 -1.93 -3.96
N LYS A 90 41.64 -0.67 -4.40
CA LYS A 90 40.44 -0.09 -5.00
C LYS A 90 40.19 -0.71 -6.36
N GLY A 91 38.92 -0.97 -6.66
CA GLY A 91 38.48 -1.25 -8.01
C GLY A 91 38.76 -0.05 -8.93
N LYS A 92 38.90 -0.32 -10.22
CA LYS A 92 39.02 0.73 -11.27
C LYS A 92 37.89 0.54 -12.28
N PHE A 93 37.08 1.60 -12.48
CA PHE A 93 35.99 1.74 -13.49
C PHE A 93 36.46 2.58 -14.71
N TYR A 94 35.76 2.71 -15.86
CA TYR A 94 35.50 1.78 -16.98
C TYR A 94 35.59 2.44 -18.35
N PHE A 95 35.71 1.62 -19.40
CA PHE A 95 35.36 1.95 -20.79
C PHE A 95 33.94 1.39 -21.06
N GLY A 96 32.88 2.21 -20.96
CA GLY A 96 31.48 1.79 -21.17
C GLY A 96 30.82 1.08 -19.97
N LYS A 97 30.07 -0.02 -20.20
CA LYS A 97 29.26 -0.75 -19.19
C LYS A 97 29.95 -1.95 -18.50
N ILE A 98 31.28 -2.17 -18.63
CA ILE A 98 31.93 -3.44 -18.22
C ILE A 98 33.07 -3.28 -17.20
N LEU A 99 32.80 -3.55 -15.92
CA LEU A 99 33.48 -4.41 -14.90
C LEU A 99 35.00 -4.87 -14.93
N ILE A 100 36.00 -4.29 -15.62
CA ILE A 100 37.44 -4.73 -15.71
C ILE A 100 38.18 -5.05 -14.37
N VAL A 101 38.22 -4.20 -13.32
CA VAL A 101 38.89 -4.55 -12.02
C VAL A 101 37.96 -4.36 -10.83
N VAL A 102 37.63 -5.48 -10.17
CA VAL A 102 36.83 -5.55 -8.96
C VAL A 102 37.66 -5.09 -7.75
N GLY A 103 37.08 -4.22 -6.91
CA GLY A 103 37.71 -3.80 -5.66
C GLY A 103 37.70 -4.90 -4.60
N ASP A 104 38.57 -4.77 -3.60
CA ASP A 104 38.57 -5.68 -2.45
C ASP A 104 37.23 -5.62 -1.68
N ILE A 105 36.89 -6.74 -1.04
CA ILE A 105 35.57 -7.02 -0.45
C ILE A 105 35.66 -7.08 1.07
N ILE A 106 34.88 -6.22 1.72
CA ILE A 106 34.70 -6.21 3.18
C ILE A 106 33.35 -6.85 3.51
N ILE A 107 33.35 -7.81 4.42
CA ILE A 107 32.16 -8.53 4.86
C ILE A 107 31.95 -8.24 6.35
N ASP A 108 30.80 -7.69 6.72
CA ASP A 108 30.38 -7.62 8.12
C ASP A 108 29.47 -8.82 8.40
N GLY A 109 29.96 -9.79 9.17
CA GLY A 109 29.22 -11.00 9.57
C GLY A 109 28.46 -10.86 10.88
N GLY A 110 28.53 -9.68 11.52
CA GLY A 110 27.96 -9.43 12.83
C GLY A 110 26.44 -9.36 12.84
N ASN A 111 25.87 -9.10 14.02
CA ASN A 111 24.47 -8.67 14.13
C ASN A 111 24.39 -7.13 14.09
N SER A 112 24.89 -6.54 13.01
CA SER A 112 24.86 -5.08 12.81
C SER A 112 23.45 -4.59 12.51
N HIS A 113 23.14 -3.36 12.91
CA HIS A 113 21.88 -2.72 12.57
C HIS A 113 21.90 -2.34 11.08
N PHE A 114 20.83 -2.62 10.33
CA PHE A 114 20.83 -2.49 8.87
C PHE A 114 21.15 -1.08 8.33
N PRO A 115 20.78 0.05 8.98
CA PRO A 115 21.12 1.38 8.47
C PRO A 115 22.64 1.63 8.50
N ASP A 116 23.36 1.02 9.45
CA ASP A 116 24.83 1.07 9.47
C ASP A 116 25.40 0.38 8.22
N SER A 117 24.81 -0.75 7.82
CA SER A 117 25.20 -1.44 6.59
C SER A 117 24.84 -0.66 5.34
N VAL A 118 23.64 -0.06 5.26
CA VAL A 118 23.29 0.84 4.14
C VAL A 118 24.31 1.97 4.00
N ARG A 119 24.68 2.60 5.11
CA ARG A 119 25.70 3.65 5.15
C ARG A 119 27.07 3.13 4.70
N ARG A 120 27.55 2.02 5.29
CA ARG A 120 28.85 1.41 4.98
C ARG A 120 28.95 1.00 3.51
N THR A 121 27.89 0.42 2.94
CA THR A 121 27.83 0.08 1.51
C THR A 121 28.07 1.32 0.65
N LYS A 122 27.31 2.39 0.87
CA LYS A 122 27.44 3.64 0.10
C LYS A 122 28.84 4.27 0.23
N GLU A 123 29.38 4.34 1.46
CA GLU A 123 30.69 4.94 1.72
C GLU A 123 31.85 4.16 1.10
N LEU A 124 31.78 2.82 1.12
CA LEU A 124 32.84 1.96 0.60
C LEU A 124 32.79 1.87 -0.93
N GLU A 125 31.60 1.82 -1.53
CA GLU A 125 31.43 1.86 -2.99
C GLU A 125 31.97 3.17 -3.57
N ALA A 126 31.71 4.30 -2.93
CA ALA A 126 32.27 5.60 -3.33
C ALA A 126 33.81 5.65 -3.29
N GLN A 127 34.43 4.80 -2.46
CA GLN A 127 35.89 4.68 -2.36
C GLN A 127 36.47 3.61 -3.30
N GLY A 128 35.63 2.88 -4.04
CA GLY A 128 36.03 1.81 -4.95
C GLY A 128 36.17 0.43 -4.29
N PHE A 129 35.61 0.23 -3.09
CA PHE A 129 35.57 -1.06 -2.40
C PHE A 129 34.17 -1.66 -2.45
N LEU A 130 34.06 -2.97 -2.24
CA LEU A 130 32.78 -3.65 -2.15
C LEU A 130 32.46 -4.02 -0.71
N PHE A 131 31.20 -3.92 -0.33
CA PHE A 131 30.75 -4.25 1.02
C PHE A 131 29.61 -5.26 1.01
N VAL A 132 29.64 -6.21 1.94
CA VAL A 132 28.56 -7.18 2.16
C VAL A 132 28.23 -7.23 3.65
N GLY A 133 27.01 -6.88 4.03
CA GLY A 133 26.44 -7.22 5.34
C GLY A 133 25.82 -8.60 5.26
N ALA A 134 26.36 -9.57 6.01
CA ALA A 134 25.95 -10.96 5.97
C ALA A 134 25.47 -11.44 7.34
N GLY A 135 24.15 -11.61 7.47
CA GLY A 135 23.59 -12.21 8.67
C GLY A 135 23.99 -13.68 8.83
N VAL A 136 24.54 -14.06 9.98
CA VAL A 136 24.91 -15.45 10.31
C VAL A 136 24.01 -16.03 11.40
N SER A 137 23.24 -17.08 11.12
CA SER A 137 22.32 -17.71 12.09
C SER A 137 22.60 -19.20 12.27
N GLY A 138 22.45 -19.71 13.50
CA GLY A 138 22.62 -21.13 13.83
C GLY A 138 23.31 -21.42 15.18
N GLY A 139 23.71 -20.38 15.91
CA GLY A 139 24.44 -20.55 17.18
C GLY A 139 25.86 -21.10 16.97
N GLU A 140 26.45 -21.56 18.06
CA GLU A 140 27.82 -22.10 18.07
C GLU A 140 27.96 -23.34 17.17
N GLU A 141 27.10 -24.32 17.37
CA GLU A 141 27.08 -25.56 16.60
C GLU A 141 26.75 -25.31 15.12
N GLY A 142 25.78 -24.44 14.83
CA GLY A 142 25.48 -24.05 13.46
C GLY A 142 26.66 -23.37 12.77
N ALA A 143 27.40 -22.49 13.45
CA ALA A 143 28.61 -21.89 12.86
C ALA A 143 29.66 -22.96 12.48
N ARG A 144 29.78 -24.03 13.27
CA ARG A 144 30.77 -25.08 13.08
C ARG A 144 30.46 -26.02 11.93
N TYR A 145 29.19 -26.37 11.73
CA TYR A 145 28.79 -27.43 10.79
C TYR A 145 27.93 -26.95 9.62
N GLY A 146 27.39 -25.73 9.69
CA GLY A 146 26.55 -25.18 8.62
C GLY A 146 25.55 -24.15 9.14
N PRO A 147 25.85 -22.85 9.07
CA PRO A 147 24.90 -21.81 9.44
C PRO A 147 23.99 -21.45 8.26
N SER A 148 22.94 -20.71 8.54
CA SER A 148 22.24 -19.92 7.53
C SER A 148 22.99 -18.61 7.33
N LEU A 149 23.31 -18.28 6.08
CA LEU A 149 24.04 -17.07 5.70
C LEU A 149 23.17 -16.20 4.80
N MET A 150 23.04 -14.93 5.14
CA MET A 150 22.11 -13.98 4.50
C MET A 150 22.88 -12.75 3.97
N PRO A 151 23.68 -12.88 2.89
CA PRO A 151 24.49 -11.80 2.34
C PRO A 151 23.67 -10.79 1.53
N GLY A 152 23.86 -9.50 1.81
CA GLY A 152 23.37 -8.39 0.98
C GLY A 152 24.33 -7.19 1.03
N GLY A 153 24.28 -6.33 0.02
CA GLY A 153 25.26 -5.24 -0.14
C GLY A 153 25.56 -4.93 -1.60
N SER A 154 26.85 -4.85 -1.95
CA SER A 154 27.32 -4.61 -3.31
C SER A 154 27.13 -5.86 -4.19
N PRO A 155 26.26 -5.85 -5.22
CA PRO A 155 25.98 -7.04 -6.03
C PRO A 155 27.22 -7.64 -6.71
N ALA A 156 28.18 -6.78 -7.08
CA ALA A 156 29.45 -7.21 -7.69
C ALA A 156 30.31 -8.10 -6.77
N ALA A 157 30.07 -8.11 -5.45
CA ALA A 157 30.80 -8.97 -4.53
C ALA A 157 30.31 -10.42 -4.56
N TRP A 158 29.04 -10.65 -4.91
CA TRP A 158 28.40 -11.96 -4.76
C TRP A 158 29.10 -13.08 -5.54
N PRO A 159 29.48 -12.92 -6.83
CA PRO A 159 30.16 -13.98 -7.58
C PRO A 159 31.49 -14.43 -6.94
N HIS A 160 32.15 -13.55 -6.16
CA HIS A 160 33.39 -13.87 -5.46
C HIS A 160 33.17 -14.57 -4.12
N LEU A 161 31.99 -14.45 -3.53
CA LEU A 161 31.64 -15.03 -2.23
C LEU A 161 30.75 -16.28 -2.35
N GLN A 162 29.97 -16.38 -3.43
CA GLN A 162 28.92 -17.38 -3.60
C GLN A 162 29.39 -18.80 -3.28
N LYS A 163 30.43 -19.29 -3.94
CA LYS A 163 30.93 -20.66 -3.73
C LYS A 163 31.36 -20.89 -2.27
N LEU A 164 32.14 -19.97 -1.71
CA LEU A 164 32.65 -20.10 -0.33
C LEU A 164 31.49 -20.12 0.67
N PHE A 165 30.55 -19.19 0.54
CA PHE A 165 29.42 -19.06 1.45
C PHE A 165 28.45 -20.24 1.30
N GLN A 166 28.18 -20.67 0.07
CA GLN A 166 27.31 -21.80 -0.19
C GLN A 166 27.94 -23.12 0.27
N ASP A 167 29.26 -23.31 0.20
CA ASP A 167 29.90 -24.53 0.67
C ASP A 167 29.74 -24.67 2.19
N ILE A 168 30.07 -23.61 2.95
CA ILE A 168 30.06 -23.64 4.42
C ILE A 168 28.67 -23.54 5.05
N SER A 169 27.64 -23.15 4.30
CA SER A 169 26.28 -23.02 4.83
C SER A 169 25.66 -24.39 5.14
N ALA A 170 24.61 -24.41 5.96
CA ALA A 170 23.74 -25.58 6.04
C ALA A 170 23.22 -25.97 4.65
N LYS A 171 22.88 -27.25 4.49
CA LYS A 171 22.20 -27.79 3.31
C LYS A 171 20.82 -28.29 3.70
N THR A 172 19.83 -28.12 2.83
CA THR A 172 18.52 -28.76 3.00
C THR A 172 18.65 -30.27 2.77
N SER A 173 17.60 -31.03 3.08
CA SER A 173 17.54 -32.47 2.77
C SER A 173 17.65 -32.78 1.26
N SER A 174 17.30 -31.82 0.41
CA SER A 174 17.47 -31.85 -1.05
C SER A 174 18.87 -31.42 -1.53
N GLY A 175 19.78 -31.05 -0.62
CA GLY A 175 21.14 -30.62 -0.94
C GLY A 175 21.29 -29.13 -1.28
N GLU A 176 20.23 -28.33 -1.18
CA GLU A 176 20.27 -26.89 -1.51
C GLU A 176 20.98 -26.10 -0.40
N PRO A 177 21.89 -25.17 -0.72
CA PRO A 177 22.54 -24.34 0.29
C PRO A 177 21.58 -23.35 0.94
N CYS A 178 21.60 -23.28 2.27
CA CYS A 178 20.91 -22.27 3.07
C CYS A 178 21.67 -20.92 3.03
N CYS A 179 22.05 -20.51 1.82
CA CYS A 179 22.73 -19.26 1.53
C CYS A 179 22.46 -18.86 0.06
N ASP A 180 21.94 -17.66 -0.12
CA ASP A 180 21.78 -17.04 -1.44
C ASP A 180 21.85 -15.50 -1.32
N TRP A 181 21.98 -14.81 -2.45
CA TRP A 181 21.98 -13.35 -2.47
C TRP A 181 20.63 -12.79 -2.02
N VAL A 182 20.65 -11.97 -0.97
CA VAL A 182 19.43 -11.37 -0.40
C VAL A 182 18.98 -10.17 -1.23
N GLY A 183 19.90 -9.26 -1.55
CA GLY A 183 19.60 -7.98 -2.20
C GLY A 183 20.67 -6.92 -1.94
N GLU A 184 20.34 -5.67 -2.26
CA GLU A 184 21.27 -4.54 -2.22
C GLU A 184 21.42 -3.94 -0.81
N GLY A 185 22.39 -3.04 -0.64
CA GLY A 185 22.48 -2.15 0.53
C GLY A 185 22.66 -2.86 1.87
N GLY A 186 21.67 -2.73 2.76
CA GLY A 186 21.67 -3.34 4.10
C GLY A 186 20.78 -4.57 4.23
N SER A 187 20.24 -5.07 3.11
CA SER A 187 19.19 -6.10 3.07
C SER A 187 19.55 -7.39 3.80
N GLY A 188 20.79 -7.86 3.73
CA GLY A 188 21.24 -9.08 4.42
C GLY A 188 21.09 -9.01 5.94
N HIS A 189 21.51 -7.89 6.55
CA HIS A 189 21.28 -7.65 7.98
C HIS A 189 19.82 -7.35 8.31
N TYR A 190 19.06 -6.75 7.39
CA TYR A 190 17.62 -6.56 7.57
C TYR A 190 16.88 -7.91 7.64
N VAL A 191 17.16 -8.83 6.72
CA VAL A 191 16.59 -10.18 6.75
C VAL A 191 16.96 -10.92 8.03
N LYS A 192 18.21 -10.77 8.50
CA LYS A 192 18.64 -11.35 9.78
C LYS A 192 17.93 -10.73 11.00
N MET A 193 17.69 -9.43 10.97
CA MET A 193 16.92 -8.75 12.01
C MET A 193 15.49 -9.31 12.05
N VAL A 194 14.81 -9.43 10.90
CA VAL A 194 13.46 -10.02 10.81
C VAL A 194 13.46 -11.49 11.25
N HIS A 195 14.44 -12.29 10.85
CA HIS A 195 14.63 -13.66 11.36
C HIS A 195 14.63 -13.70 12.89
N ASN A 196 15.40 -12.82 13.54
CA ASN A 196 15.45 -12.76 15.01
C ASN A 196 14.13 -12.27 15.63
N GLY A 197 13.37 -11.44 14.92
CA GLY A 197 12.01 -11.08 15.33
C GLY A 197 11.08 -12.29 15.32
N ILE A 198 11.11 -13.08 14.24
CA ILE A 198 10.34 -14.32 14.11
C ILE A 198 10.76 -15.33 15.19
N GLU A 199 12.06 -15.45 15.47
CA GLU A 199 12.59 -16.26 16.57
C GLU A 199 11.96 -15.86 17.92
N TYR A 200 11.84 -14.56 18.20
CA TYR A 200 11.21 -14.08 19.44
C TYR A 200 9.73 -14.46 19.50
N GLY A 201 9.00 -14.31 18.39
CA GLY A 201 7.60 -14.72 18.29
C GLY A 201 7.41 -16.22 18.50
N ASP A 202 8.22 -17.05 17.84
CA ASP A 202 8.17 -18.51 17.96
C ASP A 202 8.43 -18.97 19.40
N MET A 203 9.47 -18.42 20.07
CA MET A 203 9.76 -18.72 21.47
C MET A 203 8.62 -18.31 22.39
N GLN A 204 8.02 -17.13 22.17
CA GLN A 204 6.94 -16.63 23.02
C GLN A 204 5.66 -17.46 22.86
N ILE A 205 5.29 -17.86 21.64
CA ILE A 205 4.14 -18.76 21.41
C ILE A 205 4.35 -20.11 22.11
N ILE A 206 5.55 -20.68 22.04
CA ILE A 206 5.87 -21.93 22.73
C ILE A 206 5.80 -21.75 24.25
N SER A 207 6.28 -20.62 24.77
CA SER A 207 6.17 -20.27 26.19
C SER A 207 4.71 -20.15 26.64
N GLU A 208 3.84 -19.57 25.81
CA GLU A 208 2.40 -19.46 26.11
C GLU A 208 1.74 -20.84 26.13
N ALA A 209 2.08 -21.71 25.16
CA ALA A 209 1.61 -23.10 25.17
C ALA A 209 2.08 -23.85 26.43
N TYR A 210 3.33 -23.66 26.85
CA TYR A 210 3.86 -24.23 28.10
C TYR A 210 3.04 -23.77 29.32
N LEU A 211 2.74 -22.47 29.45
CA LEU A 211 1.94 -21.94 30.55
C LEU A 211 0.52 -22.53 30.55
N ILE A 212 -0.12 -22.66 29.38
CA ILE A 212 -1.45 -23.28 29.28
C ILE A 212 -1.38 -24.77 29.68
N LEU A 213 -0.41 -25.53 29.17
CA LEU A 213 -0.28 -26.95 29.51
C LEU A 213 0.00 -27.17 31.01
N LYS A 214 0.84 -26.33 31.62
CA LYS A 214 1.19 -26.42 33.04
C LYS A 214 0.07 -25.92 33.97
N ASP A 215 -0.41 -24.71 33.75
CA ASP A 215 -1.29 -24.02 34.70
C ASP A 215 -2.77 -24.25 34.39
N VAL A 216 -3.13 -24.49 33.13
CA VAL A 216 -4.54 -24.75 32.74
C VAL A 216 -4.85 -26.23 32.71
N VAL A 217 -4.04 -27.02 32.01
CA VAL A 217 -4.25 -28.47 31.87
C VAL A 217 -3.75 -29.23 33.11
N GLY A 218 -2.70 -28.72 33.77
CA GLY A 218 -2.15 -29.30 34.99
C GLY A 218 -1.15 -30.42 34.74
N LEU A 219 -0.37 -30.33 33.66
CA LEU A 219 0.62 -31.33 33.30
C LEU A 219 1.97 -31.09 33.99
N THR A 220 2.68 -32.18 34.24
CA THR A 220 4.06 -32.20 34.70
C THR A 220 5.04 -31.91 33.56
N ALA A 221 6.28 -31.57 33.90
CA ALA A 221 7.33 -31.31 32.89
C ALA A 221 7.57 -32.53 31.97
N ASP A 222 7.52 -33.75 32.51
CA ASP A 222 7.73 -34.97 31.73
C ASP A 222 6.58 -35.22 30.75
N GLU A 223 5.33 -35.09 31.20
CA GLU A 223 4.13 -35.20 30.33
C GLU A 223 4.12 -34.14 29.23
N MET A 224 4.49 -32.89 29.55
CA MET A 224 4.65 -31.83 28.55
C MET A 224 5.76 -32.16 27.55
N GLY A 225 6.87 -32.75 28.02
CA GLY A 225 7.95 -33.24 27.16
C GLY A 225 7.46 -34.31 26.18
N ASP A 226 6.64 -35.27 26.62
CA ASP A 226 6.08 -36.29 25.73
C ASP A 226 5.13 -35.71 24.67
N ILE A 227 4.28 -34.75 25.05
CA ILE A 227 3.40 -34.04 24.11
C ILE A 227 4.21 -33.27 23.07
N LEU A 228 5.28 -32.58 23.47
CA LEU A 228 6.15 -31.84 22.54
C LEU A 228 6.92 -32.80 21.62
N ASP A 229 7.28 -34.00 22.09
CA ASP A 229 7.85 -35.04 21.23
C ASP A 229 6.86 -35.51 20.15
N GLU A 230 5.57 -35.65 20.50
CA GLU A 230 4.51 -35.93 19.52
C GLU A 230 4.30 -34.76 18.54
N TRP A 231 4.26 -33.52 19.04
CA TRP A 231 4.13 -32.34 18.18
C TRP A 231 5.30 -32.20 17.22
N ASN A 232 6.51 -32.57 17.65
CA ASN A 232 7.71 -32.54 16.83
C ASN A 232 7.70 -33.61 15.72
N LYS A 233 6.84 -34.62 15.79
CA LYS A 233 6.64 -35.61 14.71
C LYS A 233 5.65 -35.15 13.64
N GLY A 234 4.89 -34.07 13.90
CA GLY A 234 3.86 -33.53 13.01
C GLY A 234 4.20 -32.17 12.39
N GLU A 235 3.18 -31.34 12.16
CA GLU A 235 3.28 -30.03 11.49
C GLU A 235 4.10 -28.98 12.28
N LEU A 236 4.34 -29.22 13.57
CA LEU A 236 5.14 -28.35 14.45
C LEU A 236 6.61 -28.76 14.52
N ASN A 237 7.05 -29.76 13.74
CA ASN A 237 8.45 -30.17 13.67
C ASN A 237 9.38 -28.97 13.50
N SER A 238 10.18 -28.67 14.51
CA SER A 238 11.10 -27.53 14.50
C SER A 238 12.15 -27.65 15.60
N PHE A 239 13.30 -27.03 15.38
CA PHE A 239 14.40 -27.04 16.34
C PHE A 239 13.97 -26.47 17.72
N LEU A 240 13.16 -25.41 17.74
CA LEU A 240 12.67 -24.83 18.99
C LEU A 240 11.76 -25.78 19.78
N ILE A 241 10.92 -26.58 19.12
CA ILE A 241 10.08 -27.58 19.79
C ILE A 241 10.94 -28.73 20.33
N GLU A 242 11.92 -29.19 19.54
CA GLU A 242 12.89 -30.22 19.93
C GLU A 242 13.67 -29.84 21.19
N ILE A 243 14.30 -28.66 21.22
CA ILE A 243 15.04 -28.24 22.41
C ILE A 243 14.10 -27.97 23.60
N THR A 244 12.85 -27.56 23.37
CA THR A 244 11.87 -27.36 24.46
C THR A 244 11.51 -28.69 25.11
N ARG A 245 11.32 -29.76 24.32
CA ARG A 245 11.16 -31.13 24.83
C ARG A 245 12.35 -31.52 25.72
N ASP A 246 13.57 -31.30 25.23
CA ASP A 246 14.78 -31.69 25.96
C ASP A 246 14.97 -30.89 27.25
N ILE A 247 14.69 -29.58 27.22
CA ILE A 247 14.71 -28.69 28.38
C ILE A 247 13.73 -29.15 29.46
N LEU A 248 12.52 -29.56 29.08
CA LEU A 248 11.50 -30.01 30.03
C LEU A 248 11.88 -31.34 30.70
N LYS A 249 12.56 -32.24 29.97
CA LYS A 249 13.02 -33.53 30.47
C LYS A 249 14.32 -33.43 31.27
N PHE A 250 15.05 -32.32 31.16
CA PHE A 250 16.31 -32.12 31.87
C PHE A 250 16.09 -31.91 33.37
N LYS A 251 16.62 -32.84 34.19
CA LYS A 251 16.57 -32.77 35.65
C LYS A 251 17.85 -32.15 36.20
N ASP A 252 17.71 -31.36 37.26
CA ASP A 252 18.84 -30.89 38.06
C ASP A 252 19.34 -32.01 39.00
N THR A 253 20.44 -31.76 39.71
CA THR A 253 21.11 -32.69 40.64
C THR A 253 20.23 -33.23 41.76
N ASP A 254 19.11 -32.57 42.08
CA ASP A 254 18.12 -33.01 43.08
C ASP A 254 16.89 -33.73 42.47
N GLY A 255 16.90 -33.98 41.16
CA GLY A 255 15.82 -34.66 40.44
C GLY A 255 14.64 -33.77 40.03
N VAL A 256 14.62 -32.49 40.43
CA VAL A 256 13.61 -31.52 40.01
C VAL A 256 13.92 -31.00 38.60
N PRO A 257 12.94 -30.80 37.70
CA PRO A 257 13.18 -30.21 36.39
C PRO A 257 13.90 -28.86 36.49
N LEU A 258 15.03 -28.69 35.79
CA LEU A 258 15.86 -27.49 35.90
C LEU A 258 15.07 -26.22 35.51
N VAL A 259 14.19 -26.34 34.51
CA VAL A 259 13.37 -25.23 34.00
C VAL A 259 12.51 -24.55 35.08
N GLU A 260 12.08 -25.28 36.10
CA GLU A 260 11.28 -24.75 37.22
C GLU A 260 12.10 -23.88 38.19
N LYS A 261 13.43 -23.96 38.13
CA LYS A 261 14.36 -23.18 38.96
C LYS A 261 14.95 -21.99 38.21
N ILE A 262 14.81 -21.94 36.89
CA ILE A 262 15.34 -20.85 36.09
C ILE A 262 14.53 -19.58 36.39
N ARG A 263 15.23 -18.50 36.74
CA ARG A 263 14.60 -17.19 36.96
C ARG A 263 13.86 -16.75 35.69
N ASP A 264 12.57 -16.43 35.82
CA ASP A 264 11.67 -15.99 34.74
C ASP A 264 11.92 -14.52 34.33
N CYS A 265 13.16 -14.20 33.98
CA CYS A 265 13.60 -12.89 33.48
C CYS A 265 14.34 -13.07 32.16
N ALA A 266 13.62 -12.90 31.04
CA ALA A 266 14.18 -13.12 29.71
C ALA A 266 15.13 -11.98 29.30
N GLY A 267 16.38 -12.33 28.99
CA GLY A 267 17.32 -11.41 28.37
C GLY A 267 17.01 -11.12 26.90
N GLN A 268 17.53 -10.01 26.38
CA GLN A 268 17.50 -9.69 24.95
C GLN A 268 18.74 -8.89 24.53
N LYS A 269 19.16 -9.07 23.26
CA LYS A 269 20.35 -8.41 22.67
C LYS A 269 20.00 -7.28 21.69
N GLY A 270 18.72 -6.86 21.65
CA GLY A 270 18.26 -5.70 20.87
C GLY A 270 17.64 -6.01 19.50
N THR A 271 18.01 -7.11 18.84
CA THR A 271 17.53 -7.40 17.47
C THR A 271 16.02 -7.58 17.36
N GLY A 272 15.37 -8.19 18.36
CA GLY A 272 13.90 -8.30 18.38
C GLY A 272 13.21 -6.94 18.48
N LYS A 273 13.75 -6.03 19.30
CA LYS A 273 13.29 -4.64 19.40
C LYS A 273 13.43 -3.92 18.06
N TRP A 274 14.56 -4.09 17.35
CA TRP A 274 14.77 -3.44 16.06
C TRP A 274 13.72 -3.86 15.02
N THR A 275 13.31 -5.13 14.99
CA THR A 275 12.21 -5.58 14.12
C THR A 275 10.88 -4.87 14.45
N ALA A 276 10.55 -4.76 15.74
CA ALA A 276 9.32 -4.07 16.17
C ALA A 276 9.36 -2.56 15.87
N VAL A 277 10.51 -1.91 16.05
CA VAL A 277 10.71 -0.50 15.70
C VAL A 277 10.60 -0.29 14.18
N SER A 278 11.28 -1.13 13.39
CA SER A 278 11.19 -1.07 11.92
C SER A 278 9.75 -1.27 11.42
N ALA A 279 8.96 -2.10 12.09
CA ALA A 279 7.55 -2.27 11.77
C ALA A 279 6.75 -0.99 12.01
N LEU A 280 7.00 -0.27 13.11
CA LEU A 280 6.38 1.03 13.39
C LEU A 280 6.81 2.07 12.35
N ASP A 281 8.11 2.16 12.05
CA ASP A 281 8.65 3.12 11.08
C ASP A 281 8.08 2.91 9.66
N ASN A 282 7.83 1.65 9.27
CA ASN A 282 7.23 1.30 7.98
C ASN A 282 5.69 1.21 8.01
N GLY A 283 5.04 1.53 9.13
CA GLY A 283 3.58 1.46 9.26
C GLY A 283 3.00 0.04 9.08
N MET A 284 3.78 -1.01 9.38
CA MET A 284 3.38 -2.40 9.18
C MET A 284 2.89 -3.06 10.49
N PRO A 285 1.75 -3.78 10.48
CA PRO A 285 1.13 -4.37 11.67
C PRO A 285 1.82 -5.70 12.10
N VAL A 286 3.09 -5.64 12.51
CA VAL A 286 3.86 -6.80 12.99
C VAL A 286 3.62 -7.03 14.48
N THR A 287 2.35 -7.25 14.83
CA THR A 287 1.85 -7.21 16.20
C THR A 287 2.40 -8.34 17.07
N LEU A 288 2.53 -9.56 16.54
CA LEU A 288 2.94 -10.73 17.34
C LEU A 288 4.39 -10.58 17.82
N ILE A 289 5.30 -10.15 16.94
CA ILE A 289 6.71 -9.92 17.29
C ILE A 289 6.83 -8.75 18.28
N GLY A 290 6.03 -7.69 18.10
CA GLY A 290 5.94 -6.58 19.06
C GLY A 290 5.56 -7.07 20.46
N GLU A 291 4.50 -7.87 20.57
CA GLU A 291 4.07 -8.48 21.83
C GLU A 291 5.13 -9.41 22.43
N ALA A 292 5.87 -10.17 21.60
CA ALA A 292 6.97 -11.01 22.08
C ALA A 292 8.10 -10.18 22.71
N VAL A 293 8.37 -8.98 22.19
CA VAL A 293 9.35 -8.05 22.79
C VAL A 293 8.80 -7.48 24.11
N PHE A 294 7.53 -7.08 24.15
CA PHE A 294 6.92 -6.55 25.38
C PHE A 294 6.80 -7.61 26.48
N ALA A 295 6.50 -8.87 26.13
CA ALA A 295 6.47 -9.99 27.08
C ALA A 295 7.83 -10.19 27.77
N ARG A 296 8.95 -10.05 27.03
CA ARG A 296 10.30 -10.07 27.63
C ARG A 296 10.52 -8.89 28.57
N CYS A 297 10.08 -7.70 28.18
CA CYS A 297 10.18 -6.50 29.04
C CYS A 297 9.38 -6.67 30.34
N LEU A 298 8.15 -7.21 30.25
CA LEU A 298 7.31 -7.54 31.40
C LEU A 298 7.96 -8.59 32.32
N SER A 299 8.63 -9.59 31.74
CA SER A 299 9.36 -10.60 32.52
C SER A 299 10.52 -9.99 33.33
N ALA A 300 11.16 -8.93 32.83
CA ALA A 300 12.32 -8.30 33.44
C ALA A 300 11.97 -7.47 34.70
N ILE A 301 10.76 -6.90 34.78
CA ILE A 301 10.27 -6.18 35.97
C ILE A 301 9.75 -7.14 37.07
N LYS A 302 10.56 -8.15 37.41
CA LYS A 302 10.16 -9.27 38.29
C LYS A 302 9.69 -8.81 39.68
N GLU A 303 10.40 -7.90 40.33
CA GLU A 303 10.06 -7.44 41.68
C GLU A 303 8.71 -6.71 41.71
N GLU A 304 8.40 -5.95 40.66
CA GLU A 304 7.11 -5.29 40.49
C GLU A 304 5.99 -6.33 40.30
N ARG A 305 6.22 -7.37 39.49
CA ARG A 305 5.25 -8.47 39.32
C ARG A 305 5.00 -9.26 40.61
N ILE A 306 6.04 -9.52 41.39
CA ILE A 306 5.89 -10.18 42.71
C ILE A 306 5.00 -9.31 43.59
N THR A 307 5.30 -8.02 43.72
CA THR A 307 4.49 -7.07 44.51
C THR A 307 3.04 -7.03 44.02
N ALA A 308 2.83 -6.86 42.71
CA ALA A 308 1.50 -6.80 42.10
C ALA A 308 0.68 -8.06 42.36
N SER A 309 1.29 -9.25 42.35
CA SER A 309 0.62 -10.53 42.59
C SER A 309 0.01 -10.66 44.00
N THR A 310 0.47 -9.87 44.96
CA THR A 310 -0.09 -9.84 46.33
C THR A 310 -1.29 -8.90 46.48
N ILE A 311 -1.51 -8.02 45.51
CA ILE A 311 -2.52 -6.95 45.55
C ILE A 311 -3.64 -7.20 44.52
N LEU A 312 -3.27 -7.61 43.31
CA LEU A 312 -4.19 -7.79 42.18
C LEU A 312 -4.70 -9.23 42.13
N ASN A 313 -6.02 -9.43 42.31
CA ASN A 313 -6.65 -10.74 42.27
C ASN A 313 -7.11 -11.11 40.85
N GLY A 314 -6.90 -12.36 40.44
CA GLY A 314 -7.42 -12.94 39.19
C GLY A 314 -8.60 -13.89 39.39
N PRO A 315 -9.07 -14.55 38.31
CA PRO A 315 -10.10 -15.58 38.37
C PRO A 315 -9.76 -16.72 39.35
N LYS A 316 -10.77 -17.27 40.03
CA LYS A 316 -10.57 -18.37 40.99
C LYS A 316 -10.50 -19.71 40.26
N GLY A 317 -9.32 -20.35 40.32
CA GLY A 317 -9.06 -21.67 39.76
C GLY A 317 -8.61 -21.61 38.30
N LEU A 318 -7.35 -21.97 38.06
CA LEU A 318 -6.73 -21.93 36.71
C LEU A 318 -7.07 -23.16 35.86
N ARG A 319 -7.77 -24.16 36.39
CA ARG A 319 -7.89 -25.47 35.73
C ARG A 319 -9.03 -25.52 34.71
N PHE A 320 -8.74 -26.12 33.56
CA PHE A 320 -9.76 -26.46 32.57
C PHE A 320 -10.58 -27.69 33.02
N SER A 321 -11.90 -27.59 32.92
CA SER A 321 -12.84 -28.63 33.37
C SER A 321 -13.40 -29.52 32.24
N GLY A 322 -13.01 -29.28 30.98
CA GLY A 322 -13.43 -30.09 29.83
C GLY A 322 -12.49 -31.26 29.52
N ASP A 323 -12.61 -31.83 28.33
CA ASP A 323 -11.72 -32.90 27.86
C ASP A 323 -10.30 -32.37 27.61
N LYS A 324 -9.35 -32.78 28.46
CA LYS A 324 -7.94 -32.38 28.37
C LYS A 324 -7.31 -32.79 27.05
N LYS A 325 -7.63 -33.98 26.52
CA LYS A 325 -7.00 -34.48 25.29
C LYS A 325 -7.36 -33.62 24.09
N SER A 326 -8.66 -33.33 23.92
CA SER A 326 -9.12 -32.40 22.88
C SER A 326 -8.55 -31.00 23.05
N PHE A 327 -8.43 -30.50 24.28
CA PHE A 327 -7.86 -29.17 24.52
C PHE A 327 -6.36 -29.10 24.23
N ILE A 328 -5.59 -30.16 24.48
CA ILE A 328 -4.17 -30.24 24.08
C ILE A 328 -4.02 -30.15 22.55
N GLU A 329 -4.88 -30.83 21.80
CA GLU A 329 -4.89 -30.71 20.34
C GLU A 329 -5.31 -29.30 19.88
N ASP A 330 -6.25 -28.68 20.59
CA ASP A 330 -6.62 -27.29 20.30
C ASP A 330 -5.43 -26.33 20.49
N ILE A 331 -4.63 -26.53 21.54
CA ILE A 331 -3.40 -25.76 21.80
C ILE A 331 -2.40 -25.99 20.66
N ARG A 332 -2.20 -27.23 20.22
CA ARG A 332 -1.32 -27.54 19.07
C ARG A 332 -1.73 -26.76 17.82
N MET A 333 -3.02 -26.75 17.49
CA MET A 333 -3.56 -26.02 16.34
C MET A 333 -3.43 -24.50 16.51
N ALA A 334 -3.65 -23.97 17.70
CA ALA A 334 -3.48 -22.55 18.01
C ALA A 334 -2.02 -22.11 17.82
N VAL A 335 -1.06 -22.88 18.33
CA VAL A 335 0.38 -22.65 18.14
C VAL A 335 0.71 -22.65 16.64
N PHE A 336 0.25 -23.65 15.89
CA PHE A 336 0.51 -23.73 14.45
C PHE A 336 -0.04 -22.52 13.68
N ALA A 337 -1.28 -22.10 13.95
CA ALA A 337 -1.90 -20.93 13.33
C ALA A 337 -1.16 -19.62 13.68
N ALA A 338 -0.80 -19.43 14.95
CA ALA A 338 -0.05 -18.26 15.40
C ALA A 338 1.33 -18.16 14.75
N LYS A 339 2.02 -19.30 14.56
CA LYS A 339 3.27 -19.35 13.78
C LYS A 339 3.03 -18.90 12.33
N ILE A 340 1.96 -19.34 11.66
CA ILE A 340 1.64 -18.87 10.30
C ILE A 340 1.51 -17.35 10.26
N ILE A 341 0.77 -16.80 11.21
CA ILE A 341 0.50 -15.36 11.28
C ILE A 341 1.78 -14.57 11.56
N SER A 342 2.66 -15.05 12.45
CA SER A 342 3.97 -14.43 12.72
C SER A 342 4.82 -14.32 11.45
N TYR A 343 4.90 -15.39 10.66
CA TYR A 343 5.67 -15.39 9.41
C TYR A 343 5.00 -14.51 8.36
N ALA A 344 3.66 -14.53 8.24
CA ALA A 344 2.93 -13.63 7.35
C ALA A 344 3.26 -12.15 7.65
N GLN A 345 3.25 -11.76 8.93
CA GLN A 345 3.63 -10.42 9.36
C GLN A 345 5.11 -10.10 9.07
N GLY A 346 6.02 -11.05 9.28
CA GLY A 346 7.44 -10.88 8.97
C GLY A 346 7.70 -10.65 7.47
N PHE A 347 7.03 -11.41 6.60
CA PHE A 347 7.13 -11.22 5.14
C PHE A 347 6.46 -9.93 4.66
N MET A 348 5.36 -9.48 5.29
CA MET A 348 4.80 -8.14 5.04
C MET A 348 5.83 -7.05 5.32
N LEU A 349 6.56 -7.16 6.44
CA LEU A 349 7.59 -6.20 6.81
C LEU A 349 8.78 -6.21 5.85
N LEU A 350 9.23 -7.39 5.40
CA LEU A 350 10.28 -7.50 4.38
C LEU A 350 9.86 -6.80 3.08
N ARG A 351 8.60 -6.99 2.66
CA ARG A 351 8.07 -6.37 1.44
C ARG A 351 8.00 -4.85 1.51
N GLU A 352 7.48 -4.31 2.61
CA GLU A 352 7.40 -2.84 2.74
C GLU A 352 8.79 -2.22 2.83
N ALA A 353 9.72 -2.83 3.57
CA ALA A 353 11.10 -2.35 3.64
C ALA A 353 11.82 -2.42 2.28
N ALA A 354 11.59 -3.48 1.50
CA ALA A 354 12.13 -3.58 0.14
C ALA A 354 11.66 -2.41 -0.74
N LYS A 355 10.39 -2.02 -0.63
CA LYS A 355 9.82 -0.87 -1.35
C LYS A 355 10.41 0.46 -0.87
N SER A 356 10.51 0.67 0.45
CA SER A 356 11.06 1.91 1.04
C SER A 356 12.54 2.12 0.70
N GLU A 357 13.33 1.04 0.69
CA GLU A 357 14.78 1.09 0.46
C GLU A 357 15.19 0.86 -1.01
N GLY A 358 14.24 0.49 -1.88
CA GLY A 358 14.49 0.16 -3.28
C GLY A 358 15.29 -1.15 -3.48
N TRP A 359 15.12 -2.14 -2.60
CA TRP A 359 15.77 -3.44 -2.70
C TRP A 359 14.97 -4.45 -3.50
N HIS A 360 15.65 -5.31 -4.25
CA HIS A 360 15.04 -6.43 -4.98
C HIS A 360 15.19 -7.74 -4.20
N LEU A 361 14.34 -7.93 -3.19
CA LEU A 361 14.42 -9.11 -2.33
C LEU A 361 13.87 -10.37 -3.00
N ASN A 362 14.63 -11.46 -2.93
CA ASN A 362 14.17 -12.79 -3.31
C ASN A 362 13.48 -13.49 -2.12
N TYR A 363 12.16 -13.31 -1.97
CA TYR A 363 11.40 -13.88 -0.85
C TYR A 363 11.46 -15.41 -0.79
N GLY A 364 11.45 -16.08 -1.95
CA GLY A 364 11.63 -17.53 -2.04
C GLY A 364 13.02 -17.96 -1.55
N GLY A 365 14.07 -17.24 -1.97
CA GLY A 365 15.45 -17.44 -1.49
C GLY A 365 15.61 -17.19 0.00
N ILE A 366 14.96 -16.16 0.55
CA ILE A 366 14.94 -15.88 2.00
C ILE A 366 14.30 -17.04 2.77
N ALA A 367 13.15 -17.54 2.31
CA ALA A 367 12.49 -18.69 2.92
C ALA A 367 13.36 -19.95 2.86
N LEU A 368 14.05 -20.18 1.73
CA LEU A 368 15.01 -21.26 1.54
C LEU A 368 16.16 -21.18 2.55
N MET A 369 16.77 -19.99 2.72
CA MET A 369 17.86 -19.76 3.67
C MET A 369 17.48 -20.06 5.11
N TRP A 370 16.21 -19.95 5.47
CA TRP A 370 15.72 -20.27 6.81
C TRP A 370 15.39 -21.75 7.03
N ARG A 371 15.40 -22.59 5.98
CA ARG A 371 15.05 -24.02 6.11
C ARG A 371 16.04 -24.81 6.95
N GLY A 372 17.32 -24.45 6.93
CA GLY A 372 18.40 -25.13 7.64
C GLY A 372 19.37 -24.16 8.30
N GLY A 373 20.20 -24.68 9.20
CA GLY A 373 21.25 -23.92 9.91
C GLY A 373 20.73 -22.96 10.98
N CYS A 374 19.78 -22.09 10.65
CA CYS A 374 19.26 -21.06 11.55
C CYS A 374 18.45 -21.61 12.75
N ILE A 375 18.10 -20.75 13.71
CA ILE A 375 17.35 -21.15 14.93
C ILE A 375 15.88 -21.47 14.62
N ILE A 376 15.27 -20.75 13.69
CA ILE A 376 13.87 -20.96 13.29
C ILE A 376 13.68 -22.13 12.31
N ARG A 377 14.75 -22.91 12.07
CA ARG A 377 14.76 -24.02 11.11
C ARG A 377 13.73 -25.08 11.47
N ARG A 378 13.25 -25.77 10.43
CA ARG A 378 12.33 -26.91 10.56
C ARG A 378 12.91 -28.10 9.80
N LEU A 379 13.02 -29.24 10.47
CA LEU A 379 13.61 -30.47 9.90
C LEU A 379 12.62 -31.18 8.95
N GLY A 380 11.32 -30.85 9.03
CA GLY A 380 10.25 -31.33 8.15
C GLY A 380 9.91 -30.40 6.97
N ILE A 381 9.45 -30.99 5.87
CA ILE A 381 9.17 -30.39 4.55
C ILE A 381 8.09 -29.26 4.55
N VAL A 382 7.29 -29.12 5.61
CA VAL A 382 5.87 -28.67 5.51
C VAL A 382 5.61 -27.22 5.95
N PHE A 383 6.63 -26.36 6.10
CA PHE A 383 6.37 -24.94 6.44
C PHE A 383 7.17 -23.94 5.62
N LEU A 384 8.48 -23.83 5.87
CA LEU A 384 9.35 -22.92 5.11
C LEU A 384 9.50 -23.35 3.64
N GLY A 385 9.41 -24.66 3.37
CA GLY A 385 9.31 -25.19 2.02
C GLY A 385 8.04 -24.71 1.30
N ASP A 386 6.90 -24.65 1.99
CA ASP A 386 5.66 -24.17 1.41
C ASP A 386 5.62 -22.65 1.24
N ILE A 387 6.32 -21.88 2.11
CA ILE A 387 6.57 -20.45 1.86
C ILE A 387 7.38 -20.26 0.57
N THR A 388 8.43 -21.06 0.40
CA THR A 388 9.26 -21.03 -0.81
C THR A 388 8.40 -21.32 -2.04
N LYS A 389 7.57 -22.38 -2.01
CA LYS A 389 6.65 -22.72 -3.11
C LYS A 389 5.60 -21.64 -3.37
N ALA A 390 5.07 -21.00 -2.34
CA ALA A 390 4.08 -19.92 -2.48
C ALA A 390 4.65 -18.75 -3.27
N PHE A 391 5.87 -18.31 -2.95
CA PHE A 391 6.55 -17.24 -3.69
C PHE A 391 7.10 -17.68 -5.06
N GLN A 392 7.44 -18.96 -5.24
CA GLN A 392 7.77 -19.50 -6.58
C GLN A 392 6.54 -19.53 -7.50
N THR A 393 5.37 -19.85 -6.95
CA THR A 393 4.10 -19.88 -7.69
C THR A 393 3.59 -18.48 -7.99
N ASN A 394 3.68 -17.57 -7.01
CA ASN A 394 3.30 -16.17 -7.15
C ASN A 394 4.36 -15.25 -6.52
N PRO A 395 5.35 -14.76 -7.30
CA PRO A 395 6.37 -13.84 -6.80
C PRO A 395 5.82 -12.52 -6.26
N ASN A 396 4.62 -12.13 -6.72
CA ASN A 396 3.93 -10.89 -6.31
C ASN A 396 2.93 -11.13 -5.16
N LEU A 397 3.01 -12.26 -4.46
CA LEU A 397 2.12 -12.58 -3.34
C LEU A 397 2.23 -11.49 -2.27
N THR A 398 1.10 -10.84 -1.99
CA THR A 398 1.06 -9.70 -1.06
C THR A 398 1.08 -10.14 0.40
N ASN A 399 0.56 -11.31 0.72
CA ASN A 399 0.55 -11.87 2.07
C ASN A 399 0.46 -13.40 2.00
N LEU A 400 1.21 -14.09 2.85
CA LEU A 400 1.19 -15.55 2.93
C LEU A 400 -0.21 -16.12 3.19
N LEU A 401 -1.06 -15.42 3.94
CA LEU A 401 -2.44 -15.86 4.23
C LEU A 401 -3.35 -15.94 2.99
N LEU A 402 -2.96 -15.34 1.87
CA LEU A 402 -3.70 -15.38 0.61
C LEU A 402 -3.30 -16.57 -0.28
N ASP A 403 -2.21 -17.26 0.05
CA ASP A 403 -1.83 -18.49 -0.64
C ASP A 403 -2.79 -19.66 -0.25
N PRO A 404 -3.18 -20.52 -1.21
CA PRO A 404 -4.15 -21.60 -0.95
C PRO A 404 -3.75 -22.61 0.13
N PHE A 405 -2.46 -22.86 0.35
CA PHE A 405 -2.01 -23.77 1.40
C PHE A 405 -2.18 -23.13 2.77
N PHE A 406 -1.64 -21.92 2.96
CA PHE A 406 -1.69 -21.21 4.24
C PHE A 406 -3.11 -20.79 4.63
N SER A 407 -3.91 -20.34 3.66
CA SER A 407 -5.32 -19.99 3.88
C SER A 407 -6.09 -21.20 4.45
N ARG A 408 -5.99 -22.37 3.81
CA ARG A 408 -6.64 -23.60 4.30
C ARG A 408 -6.10 -24.04 5.66
N ALA A 409 -4.80 -23.95 5.88
CA ALA A 409 -4.18 -24.33 7.15
C ALA A 409 -4.68 -23.47 8.32
N VAL A 410 -4.73 -22.15 8.17
CA VAL A 410 -5.21 -21.22 9.22
C VAL A 410 -6.70 -21.36 9.44
N LEU A 411 -7.50 -21.47 8.38
CA LEU A 411 -8.95 -21.66 8.49
C LEU A 411 -9.31 -22.96 9.22
N ARG A 412 -8.58 -24.05 8.96
CA ARG A 412 -8.73 -25.33 9.68
C ARG A 412 -8.47 -25.17 11.19
N CYS A 413 -7.47 -24.38 11.56
CA CYS A 413 -7.07 -24.20 12.96
C CYS A 413 -7.93 -23.16 13.70
N THR A 414 -8.67 -22.32 12.99
CA THR A 414 -9.38 -21.16 13.56
C THR A 414 -10.35 -21.53 14.70
N PRO A 415 -11.17 -22.59 14.62
CA PRO A 415 -12.07 -22.95 15.72
C PRO A 415 -11.31 -23.30 17.02
N SER A 416 -10.27 -24.11 16.91
CA SER A 416 -9.38 -24.47 18.03
C SER A 416 -8.66 -23.26 18.59
N PHE A 417 -8.14 -22.41 17.69
CA PHE A 417 -7.45 -21.19 18.06
C PHE A 417 -8.34 -20.25 18.89
N ARG A 418 -9.61 -20.07 18.48
CA ARG A 418 -10.59 -19.28 19.24
C ARG A 418 -10.86 -19.87 20.61
N ARG A 419 -11.06 -21.18 20.73
CA ARG A 419 -11.31 -21.86 22.02
C ARG A 419 -10.14 -21.68 22.99
N VAL A 420 -8.91 -21.85 22.52
CA VAL A 420 -7.71 -21.68 23.35
C VAL A 420 -7.59 -20.23 23.82
N VAL A 421 -7.74 -19.26 22.92
CA VAL A 421 -7.63 -17.84 23.28
C VAL A 421 -8.74 -17.45 24.26
N SER A 422 -10.00 -17.79 23.98
CA SER A 422 -11.11 -17.45 24.86
C SER A 422 -10.95 -18.08 26.25
N GLN A 423 -10.60 -19.37 26.31
CA GLN A 423 -10.47 -20.08 27.57
C GLN A 423 -9.30 -19.57 28.40
N SER A 424 -8.17 -19.28 27.77
CA SER A 424 -6.98 -18.75 28.46
C SER A 424 -7.26 -17.38 29.07
N LEU A 425 -7.94 -16.49 28.32
CA LEU A 425 -8.33 -15.17 28.83
C LEU A 425 -9.36 -15.26 29.96
N LEU A 426 -10.36 -16.15 29.87
CA LEU A 426 -11.33 -16.39 30.94
C LEU A 426 -10.67 -16.90 32.23
N LEU A 427 -9.62 -17.70 32.11
CA LEU A 427 -8.86 -18.24 33.23
C LEU A 427 -7.75 -17.29 33.73
N GLY A 428 -7.51 -16.17 33.04
CA GLY A 428 -6.50 -15.18 33.44
C GLY A 428 -5.06 -15.58 33.11
N VAL A 429 -4.83 -16.44 32.12
CA VAL A 429 -3.48 -16.81 31.65
C VAL A 429 -3.01 -15.82 30.59
N PRO A 430 -1.84 -15.18 30.75
CA PRO A 430 -1.34 -14.20 29.80
C PRO A 430 -0.86 -14.88 28.52
N ILE A 431 -1.54 -14.60 27.41
CA ILE A 431 -1.26 -15.16 26.08
C ILE A 431 -1.15 -14.07 25.00
N PRO A 432 -0.28 -13.06 25.17
CA PRO A 432 -0.25 -11.87 24.33
C PRO A 432 0.00 -12.18 22.84
N CYS A 433 0.89 -13.12 22.52
CA CYS A 433 1.17 -13.47 21.12
C CYS A 433 0.04 -14.26 20.47
N LEU A 434 -0.55 -15.26 21.15
CA LEU A 434 -1.70 -16.00 20.64
C LEU A 434 -2.92 -15.08 20.42
N ALA A 435 -3.22 -14.22 21.38
CA ALA A 435 -4.34 -13.28 21.29
C ALA A 435 -4.14 -12.23 20.17
N SER A 436 -2.93 -11.66 20.08
CA SER A 436 -2.54 -10.70 19.03
C SER A 436 -2.63 -11.33 17.64
N ALA A 437 -2.16 -12.56 17.46
CA ALA A 437 -2.24 -13.26 16.18
C ALA A 437 -3.70 -13.45 15.72
N LEU A 438 -4.58 -13.93 16.60
CA LEU A 438 -5.99 -14.09 16.28
C LEU A 438 -6.66 -12.75 15.93
N THR A 439 -6.34 -11.70 16.68
CA THR A 439 -6.86 -10.34 16.45
C THR A 439 -6.38 -9.79 15.11
N PHE A 440 -5.10 -9.96 14.77
CA PHE A 440 -4.55 -9.60 13.47
C PHE A 440 -5.26 -10.35 12.33
N PHE A 441 -5.45 -11.67 12.46
CA PHE A 441 -6.13 -12.47 11.45
C PHE A 441 -7.55 -11.96 11.16
N ASP A 442 -8.32 -11.67 12.23
CA ASP A 442 -9.67 -11.11 12.10
C ASP A 442 -9.67 -9.68 11.54
N GLY A 443 -8.71 -8.84 11.95
CA GLY A 443 -8.52 -7.50 11.38
C GLY A 443 -8.18 -7.54 9.89
N TYR A 444 -7.23 -8.38 9.49
CA TYR A 444 -6.74 -8.48 8.11
C TYR A 444 -7.81 -8.94 7.12
N ARG A 445 -8.73 -9.82 7.54
CA ARG A 445 -9.83 -10.32 6.68
C ARG A 445 -11.10 -9.45 6.71
N THR A 446 -11.10 -8.34 7.45
CA THR A 446 -12.29 -7.50 7.63
C THR A 446 -12.26 -6.31 6.67
N ALA A 447 -13.18 -6.28 5.70
CA ALA A 447 -13.22 -5.23 4.68
C ALA A 447 -13.59 -3.83 5.22
N LYS A 448 -14.42 -3.76 6.28
CA LYS A 448 -14.83 -2.52 6.95
C LYS A 448 -14.55 -2.63 8.45
N GLY A 449 -13.42 -2.06 8.88
CA GLY A 449 -13.01 -2.04 10.29
C GLY A 449 -13.51 -0.80 11.04
N GLY A 450 -13.17 -0.71 12.33
CA GLY A 450 -13.51 0.43 13.20
C GLY A 450 -12.65 1.69 13.01
N ALA A 451 -11.82 1.78 11.96
CA ALA A 451 -11.00 2.96 11.71
C ALA A 451 -11.81 4.18 11.24
N ASN A 452 -13.04 3.98 10.77
CA ASN A 452 -13.96 5.04 10.39
C ASN A 452 -14.31 5.98 11.56
N ILE A 453 -14.58 5.43 12.76
CA ILE A 453 -14.85 6.26 13.95
C ILE A 453 -13.57 6.97 14.42
N LEU A 454 -12.40 6.34 14.27
CA LEU A 454 -11.12 6.97 14.56
C LEU A 454 -10.88 8.18 13.64
N GLN A 455 -11.17 8.04 12.33
CA GLN A 455 -11.11 9.16 11.40
C GLN A 455 -12.12 10.28 11.76
N ALA A 456 -13.36 9.92 12.07
CA ALA A 456 -14.37 10.89 12.47
C ALA A 456 -14.00 11.64 13.76
N GLN A 457 -13.41 10.95 14.75
CA GLN A 457 -12.90 11.57 15.97
C GLN A 457 -11.76 12.56 15.66
N ARG A 458 -10.77 12.14 14.85
CA ARG A 458 -9.66 12.99 14.42
C ARG A 458 -10.14 14.25 13.73
N ASP A 459 -11.12 14.11 12.84
CA ASP A 459 -11.71 15.27 12.18
C ASP A 459 -12.47 16.18 13.17
N TYR A 460 -13.26 15.58 14.07
CA TYR A 460 -14.05 16.32 15.06
C TYR A 460 -13.21 17.25 15.95
N PHE A 461 -12.11 16.75 16.54
CA PHE A 461 -11.31 17.56 17.46
C PHE A 461 -10.15 18.31 16.80
N GLY A 462 -9.71 17.87 15.62
CA GLY A 462 -8.44 18.31 15.02
C GLY A 462 -8.53 18.79 13.58
N ALA A 463 -9.74 18.84 12.99
CA ALA A 463 -9.94 19.15 11.57
C ALA A 463 -8.99 18.38 10.65
N HIS A 464 -8.68 17.13 11.03
CA HIS A 464 -7.72 16.27 10.33
C HIS A 464 -8.25 15.72 8.98
N THR A 465 -9.50 16.05 8.64
CA THR A 465 -10.20 15.73 7.39
C THR A 465 -10.43 14.23 7.14
N TYR A 466 -11.26 13.95 6.13
CA TYR A 466 -11.50 12.63 5.54
C TYR A 466 -11.55 12.77 4.01
N GLU A 467 -11.32 11.68 3.28
CA GLU A 467 -11.23 11.70 1.81
C GLU A 467 -12.55 12.19 1.18
N VAL A 468 -12.46 13.24 0.35
CA VAL A 468 -13.54 13.77 -0.50
C VAL A 468 -13.18 13.42 -1.95
N PRO A 469 -14.11 12.86 -2.75
CA PRO A 469 -13.83 12.58 -4.14
C PRO A 469 -13.56 13.89 -4.90
N LEU A 470 -12.45 13.96 -5.61
CA LEU A 470 -12.28 14.98 -6.66
C LEU A 470 -13.21 14.62 -7.82
N ILE A 471 -14.15 15.50 -8.13
CA ILE A 471 -15.17 15.32 -9.14
C ILE A 471 -14.96 16.33 -10.26
N ASP A 472 -14.71 15.81 -11.45
CA ASP A 472 -14.73 16.58 -12.68
C ASP A 472 -16.09 16.40 -13.38
N THR A 473 -16.80 17.49 -13.60
CA THR A 473 -18.18 17.47 -14.10
C THR A 473 -18.31 17.49 -15.61
N HIS A 474 -17.22 17.60 -16.37
CA HIS A 474 -17.30 17.61 -17.83
C HIS A 474 -16.04 17.07 -18.51
N ASN A 475 -16.21 16.00 -19.29
CA ASN A 475 -15.13 15.35 -20.04
C ASN A 475 -15.69 14.59 -21.26
N ASP A 476 -15.16 14.90 -22.44
CA ASP A 476 -15.62 14.43 -23.74
C ASP A 476 -14.83 13.22 -24.26
N PHE A 477 -14.16 12.49 -23.37
CA PHE A 477 -13.54 11.23 -23.70
C PHE A 477 -14.45 10.27 -24.51
N PRO A 478 -15.75 10.10 -24.18
CA PRO A 478 -16.65 9.25 -24.97
C PRO A 478 -16.82 9.75 -26.41
N MET A 479 -16.88 11.08 -26.60
CA MET A 479 -16.94 11.69 -27.93
C MET A 479 -15.68 11.39 -28.74
N LYS A 480 -14.48 11.52 -28.14
CA LYS A 480 -13.25 11.12 -28.84
C LYS A 480 -13.28 9.64 -29.22
N VAL A 481 -13.76 8.75 -28.35
CA VAL A 481 -13.92 7.32 -28.68
C VAL A 481 -14.91 7.11 -29.83
N PHE A 482 -16.05 7.82 -29.81
CA PHE A 482 -17.05 7.75 -30.87
C PHE A 482 -16.46 8.15 -32.23
N TYR A 483 -15.83 9.33 -32.34
CA TYR A 483 -15.33 9.84 -33.62
C TYR A 483 -14.00 9.23 -34.07
N LYS A 484 -13.07 8.92 -33.15
CA LYS A 484 -11.74 8.40 -33.50
C LYS A 484 -11.70 6.88 -33.62
N PHE A 485 -12.50 6.16 -32.83
CA PHE A 485 -12.51 4.70 -32.81
C PHE A 485 -13.82 4.09 -33.33
N GLY A 486 -14.74 4.90 -33.86
CA GLY A 486 -16.05 4.42 -34.31
C GLY A 486 -16.86 3.78 -33.19
N GLY A 487 -16.65 4.22 -31.93
CA GLY A 487 -17.31 3.69 -30.75
C GLY A 487 -16.77 2.34 -30.22
N LYS A 488 -15.66 1.83 -30.76
CA LYS A 488 -15.05 0.57 -30.29
C LYS A 488 -14.19 0.80 -29.05
N VAL A 489 -14.62 0.22 -27.92
CA VAL A 489 -13.94 0.34 -26.62
C VAL A 489 -13.00 -0.83 -26.34
N ILE A 490 -13.41 -2.06 -26.67
CA ILE A 490 -12.70 -3.31 -26.32
C ILE A 490 -11.34 -3.43 -27.01
N ASP A 491 -11.19 -2.83 -28.19
CA ASP A 491 -9.98 -2.94 -29.01
C ASP A 491 -8.88 -1.93 -28.59
N GLN A 492 -9.10 -1.14 -27.54
CA GLN A 492 -8.23 -0.01 -27.15
C GLN A 492 -7.62 -0.22 -25.77
N ASP A 493 -6.36 0.19 -25.60
CA ASP A 493 -5.72 0.27 -24.28
C ASP A 493 -6.09 1.59 -23.59
N LEU A 494 -7.18 1.57 -22.81
CA LEU A 494 -7.65 2.73 -22.06
C LEU A 494 -6.71 3.14 -20.92
N ASN A 495 -5.65 2.37 -20.65
CA ASN A 495 -4.64 2.74 -19.64
C ASN A 495 -3.58 3.68 -20.19
N ASN A 496 -3.40 3.80 -21.50
CA ASN A 496 -2.34 4.61 -22.07
C ASN A 496 -2.71 5.19 -23.42
N LEU A 497 -3.19 6.43 -23.40
CA LEU A 497 -3.57 7.19 -24.59
C LEU A 497 -2.70 8.45 -24.67
N PRO A 498 -1.47 8.36 -25.21
CA PRO A 498 -0.45 9.39 -25.02
C PRO A 498 -0.83 10.77 -25.58
N THR A 499 -1.63 10.82 -26.65
CA THR A 499 -2.07 12.07 -27.31
C THR A 499 -3.39 12.63 -26.77
N TRP A 500 -4.01 11.98 -25.78
CA TRP A 500 -5.31 12.37 -25.22
C TRP A 500 -5.13 12.95 -23.81
N ASN A 501 -6.13 13.69 -23.36
CA ASN A 501 -6.10 14.32 -22.03
C ASN A 501 -6.50 13.31 -20.94
N THR A 502 -7.24 12.26 -21.31
CA THR A 502 -7.77 11.26 -20.37
C THR A 502 -7.29 9.85 -20.71
N ASP A 503 -6.78 9.15 -19.69
CA ASP A 503 -6.63 7.70 -19.64
C ASP A 503 -6.68 7.24 -18.17
N ILE A 504 -6.81 5.94 -17.92
CA ILE A 504 -6.95 5.37 -16.57
C ILE A 504 -5.72 5.69 -15.69
N ASN A 505 -4.51 5.68 -16.23
CA ASN A 505 -3.30 5.96 -15.46
C ASN A 505 -3.22 7.43 -15.05
N ARG A 506 -3.59 8.35 -15.95
CA ARG A 506 -3.68 9.78 -15.65
C ARG A 506 -4.78 10.07 -14.63
N LEU A 507 -5.96 9.45 -14.73
CA LEU A 507 -7.04 9.59 -13.73
C LEU A 507 -6.57 9.18 -12.33
N LYS A 508 -5.86 8.05 -12.22
CA LYS A 508 -5.24 7.58 -10.97
C LYS A 508 -4.22 8.58 -10.42
N LYS A 509 -3.36 9.13 -11.30
CA LYS A 509 -2.34 10.10 -10.93
C LYS A 509 -2.94 11.44 -10.48
N GLY A 510 -4.04 11.85 -11.12
CA GLY A 510 -4.81 13.05 -10.80
C GLY A 510 -5.68 12.94 -9.56
N LYS A 511 -5.81 11.73 -8.99
CA LYS A 511 -6.67 11.45 -7.82
C LYS A 511 -8.16 11.71 -8.08
N VAL A 512 -8.60 11.55 -9.33
CA VAL A 512 -10.02 11.72 -9.70
C VAL A 512 -10.85 10.63 -9.02
N GLY A 513 -11.83 11.05 -8.21
CA GLY A 513 -12.74 10.17 -7.47
C GLY A 513 -14.12 10.05 -8.12
N GLY A 514 -14.50 11.01 -8.95
CA GLY A 514 -15.70 10.97 -9.78
C GLY A 514 -15.49 11.68 -11.11
N GLN A 515 -16.09 11.14 -12.17
CA GLN A 515 -16.03 11.71 -13.51
C GLN A 515 -17.41 11.67 -14.13
N MET A 516 -17.83 12.82 -14.63
CA MET A 516 -19.03 12.96 -15.43
C MET A 516 -18.64 12.96 -16.90
N TRP A 517 -19.07 11.91 -17.61
CA TRP A 517 -18.76 11.69 -19.02
C TRP A 517 -19.81 12.38 -19.89
N SER A 518 -19.38 13.27 -20.79
CA SER A 518 -20.28 14.01 -21.69
C SER A 518 -20.63 13.18 -22.92
N ALA A 519 -21.93 12.96 -23.14
CA ALA A 519 -22.47 12.41 -24.38
C ALA A 519 -22.75 13.55 -25.36
N TYR A 520 -21.71 14.00 -26.04
CA TYR A 520 -21.78 15.05 -27.04
C TYR A 520 -22.27 14.55 -28.41
N VAL A 521 -23.15 15.33 -29.04
CA VAL A 521 -23.56 15.20 -30.44
C VAL A 521 -23.69 16.57 -31.11
N GLY A 522 -23.22 16.70 -32.36
CA GLY A 522 -23.31 17.94 -33.12
C GLY A 522 -24.76 18.35 -33.43
N CYS A 523 -25.09 19.62 -33.31
CA CYS A 523 -26.48 20.09 -33.42
C CYS A 523 -26.87 20.56 -34.84
N ASN A 524 -28.17 20.55 -35.16
CA ASN A 524 -28.70 20.93 -36.48
C ASN A 524 -29.49 22.24 -36.41
N LYS A 525 -29.34 23.12 -37.42
CA LYS A 525 -30.13 24.35 -37.54
C LYS A 525 -31.59 24.09 -37.90
N ASP A 526 -31.89 22.94 -38.51
CA ASP A 526 -33.24 22.48 -38.76
C ASP A 526 -33.73 21.63 -37.58
N PHE A 527 -34.54 22.26 -36.72
CA PHE A 527 -35.05 21.63 -35.50
C PHE A 527 -35.91 20.37 -35.74
N GLN A 528 -36.33 20.10 -36.99
CA GLN A 528 -37.09 18.90 -37.36
C GLN A 528 -36.20 17.68 -37.65
N LYS A 529 -34.86 17.85 -37.68
CA LYS A 529 -33.90 16.81 -38.05
C LYS A 529 -33.07 16.29 -36.87
N ASN A 530 -33.58 16.44 -35.65
CA ASN A 530 -32.86 16.04 -34.44
C ASN A 530 -33.02 14.55 -34.09
N SER A 531 -33.84 13.79 -34.83
CA SER A 531 -34.01 12.35 -34.59
C SER A 531 -32.69 11.56 -34.68
N GLU A 532 -31.75 11.99 -35.54
CA GLU A 532 -30.41 11.40 -35.62
C GLU A 532 -29.57 11.72 -34.37
N ASN A 533 -29.75 12.91 -33.78
CA ASN A 533 -29.07 13.29 -32.55
C ASN A 533 -29.49 12.43 -31.36
N VAL A 534 -30.77 12.07 -31.25
CA VAL A 534 -31.24 11.13 -30.23
C VAL A 534 -30.52 9.79 -30.37
N LYS A 535 -30.48 9.25 -31.60
CA LYS A 535 -29.80 7.97 -31.89
C LYS A 535 -28.32 8.02 -31.53
N ASP A 536 -27.60 9.06 -31.95
CA ASP A 536 -26.17 9.19 -31.66
C ASP A 536 -25.90 9.43 -30.15
N THR A 537 -26.79 10.14 -29.45
CA THR A 537 -26.71 10.31 -27.99
C THR A 537 -26.84 8.96 -27.28
N LEU A 538 -27.78 8.11 -27.70
CA LEU A 538 -27.93 6.75 -27.16
C LEU A 538 -26.68 5.89 -27.41
N VAL A 539 -26.02 6.06 -28.56
CA VAL A 539 -24.75 5.38 -28.85
C VAL A 539 -23.63 5.86 -27.93
N GLN A 540 -23.54 7.16 -27.65
CA GLN A 540 -22.57 7.71 -26.70
C GLN A 540 -22.81 7.19 -25.27
N ILE A 541 -24.07 7.12 -24.83
CA ILE A 541 -24.46 6.54 -23.53
C ILE A 541 -24.01 5.08 -23.42
N ASP A 542 -24.19 4.30 -24.49
CA ASP A 542 -23.70 2.92 -24.57
C ASP A 542 -22.17 2.85 -24.52
N ILE A 543 -21.45 3.75 -25.20
CA ILE A 543 -19.98 3.84 -25.12
C ILE A 543 -19.53 4.07 -23.68
N ILE A 544 -20.14 5.04 -22.98
CA ILE A 544 -19.83 5.32 -21.57
C ILE A 544 -20.05 4.06 -20.74
N LYS A 545 -21.14 3.33 -20.98
CA LYS A 545 -21.44 2.06 -20.31
C LYS A 545 -20.36 1.01 -20.50
N ARG A 546 -19.94 0.81 -21.74
CA ARG A 546 -18.87 -0.15 -22.07
C ARG A 546 -17.51 0.26 -21.55
N ILE A 547 -17.19 1.55 -21.43
CA ILE A 547 -15.93 2.02 -20.80
C ILE A 547 -15.88 1.58 -19.33
N VAL A 548 -16.98 1.78 -18.59
CA VAL A 548 -17.06 1.39 -17.18
C VAL A 548 -17.08 -0.13 -17.01
N GLU A 549 -17.87 -0.83 -17.81
CA GLU A 549 -18.01 -2.29 -17.74
C GLU A 549 -16.74 -3.05 -18.15
N SER A 550 -15.90 -2.45 -19.00
CA SER A 550 -14.62 -3.06 -19.41
C SER A 550 -13.51 -2.92 -18.36
N ASN A 551 -13.67 -2.07 -17.35
CA ASN A 551 -12.68 -1.86 -16.27
C ASN A 551 -13.36 -1.81 -14.88
N PRO A 552 -14.09 -2.88 -14.47
CA PRO A 552 -14.91 -2.89 -13.27
C PRO A 552 -14.10 -2.84 -11.96
N GLU A 553 -12.79 -3.10 -12.01
CA GLU A 553 -11.86 -2.93 -10.91
C GLU A 553 -11.55 -1.46 -10.61
N PHE A 554 -11.70 -0.57 -11.60
CA PHE A 554 -11.40 0.86 -11.46
C PHE A 554 -12.65 1.74 -11.49
N PHE A 555 -13.59 1.49 -12.40
CA PHE A 555 -14.81 2.28 -12.54
C PHE A 555 -16.03 1.61 -11.91
N GLU A 556 -17.01 2.42 -11.51
CA GLU A 556 -18.36 1.97 -11.19
C GLU A 556 -19.38 3.07 -11.49
N PHE A 557 -20.57 2.70 -12.00
CA PHE A 557 -21.61 3.67 -12.31
C PHE A 557 -22.26 4.26 -11.07
N ALA A 558 -22.32 5.59 -11.00
CA ALA A 558 -23.08 6.32 -9.99
C ALA A 558 -24.36 6.91 -10.59
N ARG A 559 -25.46 6.79 -9.84
CA ARG A 559 -26.77 7.34 -10.19
C ARG A 559 -27.27 8.36 -9.16
N SER A 560 -26.52 8.59 -8.10
CA SER A 560 -26.88 9.51 -7.03
C SER A 560 -25.65 10.06 -6.31
N SER A 561 -25.87 11.10 -5.51
CA SER A 561 -24.87 11.67 -4.60
C SER A 561 -24.32 10.62 -3.61
N ASP A 562 -25.19 9.74 -3.09
CA ASP A 562 -24.79 8.66 -2.19
C ASP A 562 -23.99 7.56 -2.92
N ASP A 563 -24.30 7.25 -4.18
CA ASP A 563 -23.52 6.29 -4.97
C ASP A 563 -22.07 6.76 -5.16
N ILE A 564 -21.87 8.05 -5.47
CA ILE A 564 -20.52 8.63 -5.65
C ILE A 564 -19.69 8.41 -4.39
N ILE A 565 -20.25 8.73 -3.23
CA ILE A 565 -19.57 8.57 -1.93
C ILE A 565 -19.26 7.09 -1.68
N ASN A 566 -20.23 6.20 -1.89
CA ASN A 566 -20.09 4.76 -1.65
C ASN A 566 -19.08 4.08 -2.58
N ILE A 567 -18.99 4.54 -3.83
CA ILE A 567 -18.02 4.06 -4.82
C ILE A 567 -16.62 4.56 -4.46
N HIS A 568 -16.47 5.84 -4.14
CA HIS A 568 -15.20 6.43 -3.75
C HIS A 568 -14.61 5.76 -2.49
N GLN A 569 -15.44 5.49 -1.48
CA GLN A 569 -15.03 4.78 -0.26
C GLN A 569 -14.49 3.36 -0.52
N ARG A 570 -14.81 2.75 -1.66
CA ARG A 570 -14.28 1.45 -2.08
C ARG A 570 -13.02 1.56 -2.94
N GLY A 571 -12.48 2.77 -3.11
CA GLY A 571 -11.27 3.05 -3.89
C GLY A 571 -11.49 3.04 -5.41
N LYS A 572 -12.73 3.13 -5.87
CA LYS A 572 -13.11 3.18 -7.28
C LYS A 572 -13.48 4.60 -7.71
N LEU A 573 -13.43 4.86 -9.01
CA LEU A 573 -13.91 6.09 -9.62
C LEU A 573 -15.41 5.98 -9.94
N ALA A 574 -16.19 6.94 -9.46
CA ALA A 574 -17.62 7.05 -9.74
C ALA A 574 -17.86 7.67 -11.14
N SER A 575 -18.41 6.88 -12.06
CA SER A 575 -18.73 7.31 -13.43
C SER A 575 -20.18 7.75 -13.54
N LEU A 576 -20.40 8.96 -14.03
CA LEU A 576 -21.73 9.53 -14.28
C LEU A 576 -21.90 9.92 -15.76
N ILE A 577 -23.14 10.14 -16.18
CA ILE A 577 -23.48 10.46 -17.57
C ILE A 577 -24.12 11.85 -17.64
N GLY A 578 -23.55 12.72 -18.47
CA GLY A 578 -24.12 13.99 -18.91
C GLY A 578 -24.51 13.94 -20.37
N VAL A 579 -25.52 14.72 -20.77
CA VAL A 579 -25.89 14.91 -22.19
C VAL A 579 -25.71 16.36 -22.57
N GLU A 580 -25.02 16.59 -23.68
CA GLU A 580 -24.68 17.93 -24.12
C GLU A 580 -25.57 18.39 -25.28
N GLY A 581 -26.63 19.10 -24.90
CA GLY A 581 -27.49 19.88 -25.75
C GLY A 581 -28.92 19.33 -25.81
N GLY A 582 -29.89 20.24 -25.68
CA GLY A 582 -31.31 19.90 -25.71
C GLY A 582 -31.82 19.39 -27.06
N HIS A 583 -31.03 19.46 -28.13
CA HIS A 583 -31.34 18.81 -29.39
C HIS A 583 -31.32 17.27 -29.28
N SER A 584 -30.63 16.71 -28.27
CA SER A 584 -30.60 15.27 -28.00
C SER A 584 -31.93 14.67 -27.54
N ILE A 585 -32.94 15.50 -27.25
CA ILE A 585 -34.29 15.02 -26.92
C ILE A 585 -35.29 15.16 -28.06
N ASP A 586 -34.91 15.71 -29.22
CA ASP A 586 -35.80 15.95 -30.37
C ASP A 586 -37.16 16.58 -29.98
N ASN A 587 -37.10 17.55 -29.06
CA ASN A 587 -38.25 18.25 -28.50
C ASN A 587 -39.31 17.32 -27.83
N SER A 588 -38.87 16.19 -27.26
CA SER A 588 -39.72 15.18 -26.61
C SER A 588 -39.35 14.97 -25.14
N LEU A 589 -40.34 15.13 -24.25
CA LEU A 589 -40.18 14.87 -22.82
C LEU A 589 -40.08 13.37 -22.52
N GLU A 590 -40.67 12.51 -23.37
CA GLU A 590 -40.52 11.06 -23.29
C GLU A 590 -39.06 10.65 -23.47
N VAL A 591 -38.38 11.24 -24.45
CA VAL A 591 -36.96 11.00 -24.68
C VAL A 591 -36.12 11.51 -23.49
N LEU A 592 -36.45 12.67 -22.91
CA LEU A 592 -35.79 13.16 -21.69
C LEU A 592 -35.91 12.18 -20.52
N ARG A 593 -37.10 11.61 -20.28
CA ARG A 593 -37.33 10.60 -19.24
C ARG A 593 -36.51 9.33 -19.49
N LEU A 594 -36.48 8.85 -20.74
CA LEU A 594 -35.68 7.68 -21.11
C LEU A 594 -34.18 7.90 -20.89
N HIS A 595 -33.66 9.10 -21.20
CA HIS A 595 -32.27 9.46 -20.88
C HIS A 595 -32.00 9.35 -19.37
N TYR A 596 -32.90 9.87 -18.53
CA TYR A 596 -32.76 9.78 -17.07
C TYR A 596 -32.74 8.32 -16.57
N GLU A 597 -33.63 7.47 -17.09
CA GLU A 597 -33.68 6.04 -16.77
C GLU A 597 -32.38 5.30 -17.18
N LEU A 598 -31.80 5.71 -18.32
CA LEU A 598 -30.54 5.18 -18.80
C LEU A 598 -29.34 5.57 -17.94
N GLY A 599 -29.49 6.56 -17.05
CA GLY A 599 -28.48 6.98 -16.07
C GLY A 599 -27.99 8.42 -16.24
N VAL A 600 -28.57 9.20 -17.17
CA VAL A 600 -28.20 10.61 -17.37
C VAL A 600 -28.59 11.43 -16.15
N ARG A 601 -27.68 12.31 -15.67
CA ARG A 601 -27.89 13.13 -14.46
C ARG A 601 -27.87 14.62 -14.69
N TYR A 602 -27.40 15.07 -15.85
CA TYR A 602 -27.64 16.44 -16.31
C TYR A 602 -27.86 16.47 -17.81
N MET A 603 -28.51 17.53 -18.29
CA MET A 603 -28.54 17.88 -19.70
C MET A 603 -28.32 19.39 -19.85
N THR A 604 -27.44 19.83 -20.77
CA THR A 604 -27.39 21.25 -21.15
C THR A 604 -28.58 21.60 -22.03
N LEU A 605 -29.19 22.77 -21.81
CA LEU A 605 -30.39 23.15 -22.57
C LEU A 605 -30.09 23.42 -24.05
N THR A 606 -28.87 23.85 -24.36
CA THR A 606 -28.36 24.09 -25.71
C THR A 606 -26.91 23.63 -25.81
N HIS A 607 -26.36 23.59 -27.02
CA HIS A 607 -24.91 23.54 -27.26
C HIS A 607 -24.51 24.77 -28.07
N GLY A 608 -23.80 24.59 -29.19
CA GLY A 608 -23.34 25.64 -30.10
C GLY A 608 -24.44 26.27 -30.97
N CYS A 609 -25.65 25.70 -30.96
CA CYS A 609 -26.81 26.24 -31.66
C CYS A 609 -28.05 26.27 -30.76
N ASN A 610 -29.04 27.08 -31.15
CA ASN A 610 -30.33 27.14 -30.49
C ASN A 610 -31.07 25.79 -30.58
N THR A 611 -31.96 25.52 -29.64
CA THR A 611 -33.00 24.52 -29.81
C THR A 611 -34.31 25.22 -30.24
N ALA A 612 -35.35 24.45 -30.53
CA ALA A 612 -36.67 25.02 -30.80
C ALA A 612 -37.28 25.76 -29.59
N TRP A 613 -36.64 25.67 -28.42
CA TRP A 613 -37.20 26.12 -27.16
C TRP A 613 -36.20 26.85 -26.22
N ALA A 614 -34.93 26.98 -26.60
CA ALA A 614 -33.91 27.69 -25.85
C ALA A 614 -32.84 28.34 -26.76
N ASP A 615 -32.38 29.54 -26.38
CA ASP A 615 -31.28 30.25 -27.06
C ASP A 615 -29.89 29.87 -26.51
N SER A 616 -28.95 29.65 -27.42
CA SER A 616 -27.53 29.36 -27.18
C SER A 616 -26.69 30.64 -27.03
N ALA A 617 -25.57 30.54 -26.32
CA ALA A 617 -24.57 31.59 -26.17
C ALA A 617 -23.84 31.93 -27.49
N THR A 618 -23.79 31.00 -28.44
CA THR A 618 -22.95 31.12 -29.65
C THR A 618 -23.76 31.19 -30.95
N ASP A 619 -25.08 31.25 -30.87
CA ASP A 619 -25.98 31.38 -32.02
C ASP A 619 -26.77 32.69 -31.96
N VAL A 620 -27.43 33.03 -33.07
CA VAL A 620 -28.27 34.24 -33.15
C VAL A 620 -29.52 34.03 -32.30
N GLU A 621 -29.77 34.93 -31.35
CA GLU A 621 -30.95 34.90 -30.48
C GLU A 621 -32.26 34.78 -31.28
N LEU A 622 -33.11 33.82 -30.91
CA LEU A 622 -34.39 33.54 -31.58
C LEU A 622 -35.60 33.70 -30.65
N HIS A 623 -35.48 33.26 -29.40
CA HIS A 623 -36.62 33.13 -28.47
C HIS A 623 -36.63 34.19 -27.36
N GLY A 624 -35.52 34.89 -27.14
CA GLY A 624 -35.33 35.78 -25.99
C GLY A 624 -35.08 35.03 -24.68
N GLY A 625 -34.51 33.82 -24.74
CA GLY A 625 -34.26 32.95 -23.61
C GLY A 625 -34.91 31.57 -23.79
N LEU A 626 -35.91 31.28 -22.94
CA LEU A 626 -36.74 30.07 -23.01
C LEU A 626 -38.12 30.36 -23.59
N THR A 627 -38.65 29.45 -24.39
CA THR A 627 -40.08 29.43 -24.75
C THR A 627 -40.92 28.78 -23.65
N SER A 628 -42.25 28.83 -23.74
CA SER A 628 -43.13 28.12 -22.80
C SER A 628 -42.88 26.61 -22.76
N PHE A 629 -42.52 26.00 -23.89
CA PHE A 629 -42.11 24.59 -23.90
C PHE A 629 -40.76 24.39 -23.19
N GLY A 630 -39.81 25.30 -23.36
CA GLY A 630 -38.53 25.26 -22.65
C GLY A 630 -38.68 25.37 -21.13
N GLU A 631 -39.65 26.16 -20.65
CA GLU A 631 -40.01 26.19 -19.22
C GLU A 631 -40.51 24.82 -18.72
N ILE A 632 -41.35 24.14 -19.50
CA ILE A 632 -41.85 22.79 -19.19
C ILE A 632 -40.70 21.78 -19.16
N VAL A 633 -39.74 21.85 -20.10
CA VAL A 633 -38.55 20.99 -20.10
C VAL A 633 -37.77 21.13 -18.79
N VAL A 634 -37.52 22.36 -18.34
CA VAL A 634 -36.81 22.59 -17.06
C VAL A 634 -37.60 22.08 -15.85
N GLN A 635 -38.92 22.25 -15.85
CA GLN A 635 -39.79 21.72 -14.79
C GLN A 635 -39.76 20.19 -14.74
N GLU A 636 -39.78 19.52 -15.90
CA GLU A 636 -39.68 18.08 -15.99
C GLU A 636 -38.31 17.57 -15.53
N MET A 637 -37.21 18.26 -15.88
CA MET A 637 -35.88 17.95 -15.35
C MET A 637 -35.84 18.02 -13.81
N ASN A 638 -36.44 19.06 -13.21
CA ASN A 638 -36.53 19.17 -11.75
C ASN A 638 -37.37 18.06 -11.12
N ARG A 639 -38.46 17.63 -11.76
CA ARG A 639 -39.29 16.52 -11.30
C ARG A 639 -38.52 15.19 -11.33
N LEU A 640 -37.77 14.94 -12.39
CA LEU A 640 -36.94 13.73 -12.53
C LEU A 640 -35.78 13.70 -11.54
N GLY A 641 -35.26 14.87 -11.14
CA GLY A 641 -33.99 14.98 -10.42
C GLY A 641 -32.79 15.04 -11.38
N MET A 642 -33.02 15.45 -12.62
CA MET A 642 -31.97 15.76 -13.58
C MET A 642 -31.52 17.21 -13.38
N MET A 643 -30.21 17.42 -13.25
CA MET A 643 -29.64 18.76 -13.11
C MET A 643 -29.81 19.55 -14.41
N VAL A 644 -30.28 20.79 -14.26
CA VAL A 644 -30.49 21.74 -15.36
C VAL A 644 -29.17 22.46 -15.60
N ASP A 645 -28.44 22.03 -16.62
CA ASP A 645 -27.13 22.60 -16.91
C ASP A 645 -27.26 23.83 -17.81
N LEU A 646 -26.75 24.96 -17.31
CA LEU A 646 -26.79 26.26 -17.96
C LEU A 646 -25.50 26.59 -18.70
N SER A 647 -24.59 25.63 -18.83
CA SER A 647 -23.49 25.73 -19.78
C SER A 647 -24.06 25.79 -21.22
N HIS A 648 -23.40 26.57 -22.09
CA HIS A 648 -23.74 26.88 -23.49
C HIS A 648 -24.97 27.75 -23.74
N VAL A 649 -25.79 28.05 -22.74
CA VAL A 649 -27.02 28.82 -22.97
C VAL A 649 -26.74 30.32 -23.02
N SER A 650 -27.58 31.08 -23.73
CA SER A 650 -27.47 32.54 -23.76
C SER A 650 -27.62 33.15 -22.36
N HIS A 651 -27.07 34.34 -22.12
CA HIS A 651 -27.25 35.02 -20.82
C HIS A 651 -28.72 35.28 -20.48
N LYS A 652 -29.61 35.43 -21.47
CA LYS A 652 -31.07 35.54 -21.25
C LYS A 652 -31.65 34.21 -20.81
N THR A 653 -31.26 33.12 -21.45
CA THR A 653 -31.64 31.75 -21.07
C THR A 653 -31.19 31.42 -19.65
N MET A 654 -29.97 31.81 -19.24
CA MET A 654 -29.48 31.64 -17.86
C MET A 654 -30.46 32.26 -16.85
N ARG A 655 -30.84 33.53 -17.06
CA ARG A 655 -31.76 34.26 -16.17
C ARG A 655 -33.17 33.67 -16.17
N HIS A 656 -33.70 33.29 -17.33
CA HIS A 656 -35.01 32.67 -17.43
C HIS A 656 -35.04 31.32 -16.69
N ALA A 657 -34.06 30.45 -16.93
CA ALA A 657 -33.98 29.15 -16.27
C ALA A 657 -33.82 29.27 -14.74
N LEU A 658 -32.97 30.17 -14.27
CA LEU A 658 -32.80 30.44 -12.83
C LEU A 658 -34.10 30.90 -12.14
N LYS A 659 -34.94 31.64 -12.85
CA LYS A 659 -36.22 32.15 -12.32
C LYS A 659 -37.27 31.04 -12.17
N ILE A 660 -37.27 30.07 -13.07
CA ILE A 660 -38.31 29.04 -13.16
C ILE A 660 -37.89 27.71 -12.52
N SER A 661 -36.59 27.44 -12.36
CA SER A 661 -36.11 26.20 -11.77
C SER A 661 -36.33 26.17 -10.26
N LYS A 662 -36.78 25.02 -9.75
CA LYS A 662 -36.90 24.71 -8.33
C LYS A 662 -35.66 24.03 -7.76
N ALA A 663 -34.85 23.41 -8.61
CA ALA A 663 -33.58 22.80 -8.22
C ALA A 663 -32.44 23.82 -8.31
N PRO A 664 -31.32 23.61 -7.58
CA PRO A 664 -30.18 24.50 -7.66
C PRO A 664 -29.60 24.61 -9.08
N ALA A 665 -29.06 25.78 -9.40
CA ALA A 665 -28.40 26.02 -10.67
C ALA A 665 -27.14 25.15 -10.83
N PHE A 666 -26.90 24.67 -12.03
CA PHE A 666 -25.71 23.90 -12.35
C PHE A 666 -25.09 24.43 -13.64
N PHE A 667 -23.79 24.72 -13.60
CA PHE A 667 -22.99 24.98 -14.79
C PHE A 667 -21.87 23.95 -14.81
N SER A 668 -21.99 22.91 -15.65
CA SER A 668 -21.04 21.80 -15.69
C SER A 668 -19.63 22.19 -16.12
N HIS A 669 -19.47 23.27 -16.90
CA HIS A 669 -18.19 23.82 -17.31
C HIS A 669 -18.38 25.26 -17.86
N SER A 670 -18.21 26.28 -17.03
CA SER A 670 -18.22 27.70 -17.45
C SER A 670 -17.38 28.55 -16.51
N SER A 671 -16.78 29.63 -17.03
CA SER A 671 -15.88 30.50 -16.28
C SER A 671 -16.49 31.89 -16.06
N ALA A 672 -15.79 32.79 -15.36
CA ALA A 672 -16.29 34.13 -15.04
C ALA A 672 -16.17 35.11 -16.21
N PHE A 673 -17.28 35.76 -16.59
CA PHE A 673 -17.33 36.69 -17.74
C PHE A 673 -16.46 37.93 -17.54
N SER A 674 -16.34 38.40 -16.30
CA SER A 674 -15.59 39.62 -15.97
C SER A 674 -14.08 39.46 -16.13
N LEU A 675 -13.55 38.23 -16.11
CA LEU A 675 -12.15 37.93 -16.40
C LEU A 675 -11.93 37.63 -17.89
N CYS A 676 -12.87 36.92 -18.53
CA CYS A 676 -12.89 36.73 -19.98
C CYS A 676 -14.33 36.89 -20.51
N ASN A 677 -14.53 37.90 -21.36
CA ASN A 677 -15.83 38.33 -21.90
C ASN A 677 -16.41 37.42 -23.00
N SER A 678 -16.09 36.14 -22.98
CA SER A 678 -16.71 35.12 -23.84
C SER A 678 -18.19 34.98 -23.48
N GLN A 679 -19.07 34.87 -24.49
CA GLN A 679 -20.50 34.61 -24.26
C GLN A 679 -20.76 33.27 -23.54
N ARG A 680 -19.78 32.35 -23.56
CA ARG A 680 -19.84 31.08 -22.82
C ARG A 680 -19.65 31.25 -21.31
N ASN A 681 -19.13 32.39 -20.85
CA ASN A 681 -18.86 32.65 -19.45
C ASN A 681 -20.02 33.33 -18.73
N VAL A 682 -20.06 33.14 -17.41
CA VAL A 682 -21.16 33.54 -16.52
C VAL A 682 -21.00 35.01 -16.10
N PRO A 683 -21.98 35.90 -16.40
CA PRO A 683 -21.97 37.29 -15.96
C PRO A 683 -22.11 37.46 -14.45
N ASP A 684 -21.58 38.55 -13.89
CA ASP A 684 -21.63 38.83 -12.45
C ASP A 684 -23.04 38.87 -11.87
N ASP A 685 -24.04 39.35 -12.62
CA ASP A 685 -25.42 39.37 -12.14
C ASP A 685 -26.00 37.95 -12.08
N VAL A 686 -25.58 37.05 -12.97
CA VAL A 686 -25.94 35.63 -12.91
C VAL A 686 -25.19 34.93 -11.77
N LEU A 687 -23.90 35.21 -11.56
CA LEU A 687 -23.12 34.70 -10.41
C LEU A 687 -23.79 35.08 -9.07
N LYS A 688 -24.33 36.29 -8.95
CA LYS A 688 -25.09 36.71 -7.77
C LYS A 688 -26.40 35.92 -7.60
N LEU A 689 -27.12 35.62 -8.69
CA LEU A 689 -28.32 34.77 -8.63
C LEU A 689 -28.00 33.31 -8.27
N ILE A 690 -26.80 32.83 -8.58
CA ILE A 690 -26.36 31.49 -8.16
C ILE A 690 -26.19 31.41 -6.64
N SER A 691 -25.76 32.50 -6.00
CA SER A 691 -25.73 32.62 -4.53
C SER A 691 -27.13 32.38 -3.93
N ASP A 692 -28.18 32.88 -4.58
CA ASP A 692 -29.57 32.78 -4.10
C ASP A 692 -30.21 31.39 -4.32
N THR A 693 -29.74 30.65 -5.33
CA THR A 693 -30.30 29.33 -5.73
C THR A 693 -29.50 28.14 -5.19
N ASP A 694 -28.48 28.39 -4.36
CA ASP A 694 -27.51 27.41 -3.86
C ASP A 694 -26.80 26.58 -4.94
N GLY A 695 -26.69 27.15 -6.14
CA GLY A 695 -26.11 26.49 -7.30
C GLY A 695 -24.58 26.35 -7.25
N VAL A 696 -23.99 25.90 -8.35
CA VAL A 696 -22.54 25.78 -8.49
C VAL A 696 -22.09 26.08 -9.91
N VAL A 697 -20.96 26.76 -10.04
CA VAL A 697 -20.24 26.99 -11.30
C VAL A 697 -18.97 26.16 -11.31
N MET A 698 -18.90 25.22 -12.23
CA MET A 698 -17.74 24.36 -12.41
C MET A 698 -16.83 25.02 -13.44
N VAL A 699 -15.63 25.44 -13.03
CA VAL A 699 -14.71 26.24 -13.87
C VAL A 699 -14.21 25.40 -15.04
N ASN A 700 -14.34 25.96 -16.24
CA ASN A 700 -13.90 25.38 -17.51
C ASN A 700 -12.42 25.64 -17.75
N PHE A 701 -11.67 24.70 -18.37
CA PHE A 701 -10.22 24.88 -18.59
C PHE A 701 -9.87 25.25 -20.04
N PHE A 702 -10.81 25.47 -20.94
CA PHE A 702 -10.49 25.91 -22.29
C PHE A 702 -9.84 27.30 -22.27
N SER A 703 -8.64 27.44 -22.85
CA SER A 703 -7.88 28.69 -22.82
C SER A 703 -8.68 29.88 -23.36
N GLY A 704 -9.48 29.65 -24.42
CA GLY A 704 -10.35 30.65 -25.02
C GLY A 704 -11.46 31.17 -24.09
N TYR A 705 -11.81 30.44 -23.04
CA TYR A 705 -12.78 30.87 -22.01
C TYR A 705 -12.11 31.31 -20.71
N ILE A 706 -10.81 31.06 -20.54
CA ILE A 706 -10.02 31.52 -19.40
C ILE A 706 -9.44 32.92 -19.66
N THR A 707 -8.63 33.10 -20.72
CA THR A 707 -7.98 34.39 -21.00
C THR A 707 -8.53 35.08 -22.25
N CYS A 708 -9.58 34.53 -22.88
CA CYS A 708 -10.08 35.00 -24.18
C CYS A 708 -8.99 34.97 -25.27
N SER A 709 -8.00 34.08 -25.10
CA SER A 709 -6.87 33.88 -25.99
C SER A 709 -6.46 32.40 -25.98
N ASN A 710 -5.55 32.01 -26.87
CA ASN A 710 -5.05 30.63 -26.90
C ASN A 710 -3.92 30.39 -25.89
N ASN A 711 -3.60 31.35 -25.03
CA ASN A 711 -2.53 31.21 -24.04
C ASN A 711 -3.09 31.46 -22.64
N SER A 712 -3.12 30.41 -21.83
CA SER A 712 -3.53 30.47 -20.43
C SER A 712 -2.66 29.53 -19.60
N THR A 713 -2.67 29.73 -18.29
CA THR A 713 -1.93 28.94 -17.31
C THR A 713 -2.86 28.45 -16.21
N LEU A 714 -2.40 27.49 -15.40
CA LEU A 714 -3.13 27.03 -14.22
C LEU A 714 -3.48 28.17 -13.24
N LYS A 715 -2.69 29.26 -13.24
CA LYS A 715 -2.95 30.43 -12.39
C LYS A 715 -4.15 31.22 -12.87
N ASP A 716 -4.33 31.35 -14.18
CA ASP A 716 -5.49 32.02 -14.74
C ASP A 716 -6.78 31.23 -14.41
N VAL A 717 -6.71 29.88 -14.39
CA VAL A 717 -7.81 29.05 -13.89
C VAL A 717 -8.09 29.31 -12.41
N ALA A 718 -7.04 29.40 -11.57
CA ALA A 718 -7.19 29.74 -10.17
C ALA A 718 -7.78 31.16 -9.96
N ASP A 719 -7.48 32.13 -10.85
CA ASP A 719 -8.10 33.46 -10.83
C ASP A 719 -9.62 33.37 -11.03
N HIS A 720 -10.09 32.51 -11.92
CA HIS A 720 -11.52 32.27 -12.08
C HIS A 720 -12.17 31.62 -10.86
N VAL A 721 -11.50 30.63 -10.25
CA VAL A 721 -11.99 30.00 -9.01
C VAL A 721 -12.13 31.06 -7.91
N GLU A 722 -11.10 31.87 -7.72
CA GLU A 722 -11.07 32.93 -6.73
C GLU A 722 -12.11 34.02 -7.00
N TYR A 723 -12.26 34.45 -8.26
CA TYR A 723 -13.26 35.45 -8.63
C TYR A 723 -14.69 34.96 -8.37
N ILE A 724 -15.02 33.73 -8.78
CA ILE A 724 -16.35 33.15 -8.54
C ILE A 724 -16.58 32.97 -7.04
N ALA A 725 -15.58 32.48 -6.29
CA ALA A 725 -15.67 32.35 -4.85
C ALA A 725 -15.93 33.70 -4.15
N ASN A 726 -15.33 34.79 -4.65
CA ASN A 726 -15.53 36.14 -4.11
C ASN A 726 -16.89 36.74 -4.46
N VAL A 727 -17.43 36.47 -5.66
CA VAL A 727 -18.71 37.05 -6.11
C VAL A 727 -19.92 36.24 -5.65
N ALA A 728 -19.86 34.91 -5.76
CA ALA A 728 -20.98 34.00 -5.49
C ALA A 728 -20.84 33.25 -4.15
N GLY A 729 -19.63 33.13 -3.62
CA GLY A 729 -19.32 32.37 -2.40
C GLY A 729 -18.45 31.15 -2.67
N VAL A 730 -17.59 30.80 -1.71
CA VAL A 730 -16.68 29.63 -1.76
C VAL A 730 -17.42 28.30 -1.93
N ASP A 731 -18.70 28.26 -1.55
CA ASP A 731 -19.51 27.06 -1.68
C ASP A 731 -20.18 26.96 -3.07
N LYS A 732 -19.94 27.89 -4.00
CA LYS A 732 -20.56 27.95 -5.34
C LYS A 732 -19.62 27.65 -6.50
N VAL A 733 -18.42 27.14 -6.24
CA VAL A 733 -17.41 26.87 -7.28
C VAL A 733 -16.93 25.42 -7.25
N GLY A 734 -16.56 24.88 -8.41
CA GLY A 734 -15.91 23.58 -8.57
C GLY A 734 -15.19 23.45 -9.91
N PHE A 735 -14.94 22.24 -10.41
CA PHE A 735 -14.16 22.00 -11.64
C PHE A 735 -14.92 21.20 -12.70
N GLY A 736 -14.90 21.70 -13.92
CA GLY A 736 -15.46 21.03 -15.11
C GLY A 736 -14.53 21.25 -16.28
N ALA A 737 -13.52 20.41 -16.40
CA ALA A 737 -12.31 20.78 -17.12
C ALA A 737 -12.46 20.81 -18.64
N ASP A 738 -13.46 20.12 -19.21
CA ASP A 738 -13.66 20.06 -20.66
C ASP A 738 -12.51 19.34 -21.38
N PHE A 739 -11.92 18.37 -20.66
CA PHE A 739 -10.87 17.51 -21.19
C PHE A 739 -11.42 16.68 -22.35
N ASP A 740 -10.57 16.50 -23.36
CA ASP A 740 -10.92 15.81 -24.60
C ASP A 740 -12.02 16.48 -25.46
N GLY A 741 -12.60 17.59 -25.01
CA GLY A 741 -13.58 18.41 -25.75
C GLY A 741 -12.96 19.57 -26.52
N VAL A 742 -11.75 19.99 -26.13
CA VAL A 742 -11.12 21.24 -26.61
C VAL A 742 -9.70 21.06 -27.14
N ASP A 743 -9.26 22.03 -27.95
CA ASP A 743 -7.96 21.99 -28.63
C ASP A 743 -6.82 22.62 -27.82
N GLU A 744 -7.10 23.57 -26.91
CA GLU A 744 -6.09 24.38 -26.22
C GLU A 744 -6.37 24.47 -24.71
N LEU A 745 -5.54 23.82 -23.89
CA LEU A 745 -5.65 23.78 -22.44
C LEU A 745 -4.56 24.64 -21.76
N PRO A 746 -4.74 25.02 -20.49
CA PRO A 746 -3.82 25.92 -19.79
C PRO A 746 -2.51 25.19 -19.49
N VAL A 747 -1.40 25.92 -19.58
CA VAL A 747 -0.08 25.40 -19.18
C VAL A 747 -0.12 25.01 -17.69
N GLY A 748 0.24 23.77 -17.40
CA GLY A 748 0.14 23.15 -16.08
C GLY A 748 -1.17 22.39 -15.82
N LEU A 749 -2.13 22.41 -16.75
CA LEU A 749 -3.41 21.68 -16.71
C LEU A 749 -3.68 20.93 -18.02
N GLU A 750 -2.65 20.28 -18.57
CA GLU A 750 -2.73 19.66 -19.90
C GLU A 750 -3.56 18.37 -19.93
N ASP A 751 -3.72 17.70 -18.79
CA ASP A 751 -4.41 16.42 -18.69
C ASP A 751 -4.99 16.17 -17.28
N VAL A 752 -5.83 15.15 -17.14
CA VAL A 752 -6.50 14.81 -15.87
C VAL A 752 -5.52 14.49 -14.72
N SER A 753 -4.23 14.27 -15.00
CA SER A 753 -3.23 14.03 -13.94
C SER A 753 -2.78 15.30 -13.21
N LYS A 754 -3.20 16.48 -13.69
CA LYS A 754 -2.71 17.78 -13.26
C LYS A 754 -3.51 18.46 -12.17
N TYR A 755 -4.69 17.94 -11.82
CA TYR A 755 -5.51 18.47 -10.73
C TYR A 755 -4.75 18.77 -9.43
N PRO A 756 -3.82 17.92 -8.93
CA PRO A 756 -3.07 18.21 -7.71
C PRO A 756 -2.28 19.52 -7.77
N ALA A 757 -1.80 19.94 -8.94
CA ALA A 757 -1.06 21.19 -9.09
C ALA A 757 -1.97 22.42 -8.89
N LEU A 758 -3.22 22.35 -9.36
CA LEU A 758 -4.21 23.41 -9.14
C LEU A 758 -4.62 23.48 -7.66
N LEU A 759 -4.75 22.34 -6.98
CA LEU A 759 -5.07 22.34 -5.55
C LEU A 759 -3.97 23.00 -4.72
N VAL A 760 -2.70 22.74 -5.06
CA VAL A 760 -1.55 23.39 -4.41
C VAL A 760 -1.60 24.90 -4.65
N GLU A 761 -1.83 25.36 -5.88
CA GLU A 761 -1.96 26.80 -6.17
C GLU A 761 -3.10 27.46 -5.38
N LEU A 762 -4.26 26.80 -5.23
CA LEU A 762 -5.38 27.35 -4.44
C LEU A 762 -5.05 27.42 -2.94
N LEU A 763 -4.35 26.44 -2.39
CA LEU A 763 -3.85 26.49 -1.01
C LEU A 763 -2.82 27.62 -0.83
N ASP A 764 -1.91 27.79 -1.79
CA ASP A 764 -0.89 28.86 -1.78
C ASP A 764 -1.51 30.26 -1.84
N ARG A 765 -2.71 30.40 -2.43
CA ARG A 765 -3.51 31.63 -2.44
C ARG A 765 -4.25 31.91 -1.13
N GLY A 766 -4.19 30.98 -0.17
CA GLY A 766 -4.78 31.16 1.16
C GLY A 766 -6.17 30.59 1.34
N PHE A 767 -6.70 29.82 0.37
CA PHE A 767 -7.91 29.03 0.61
C PHE A 767 -7.63 27.96 1.66
N THR A 768 -8.58 27.76 2.57
CA THR A 768 -8.50 26.71 3.58
C THR A 768 -8.70 25.34 2.96
N GLU A 769 -8.16 24.28 3.58
CA GLU A 769 -8.39 22.90 3.12
C GLU A 769 -9.88 22.57 2.99
N LYS A 770 -10.73 23.11 3.89
CA LYS A 770 -12.19 22.94 3.85
C LYS A 770 -12.80 23.55 2.59
N GLU A 771 -12.35 24.74 2.19
CA GLU A 771 -12.83 25.41 0.98
C GLU A 771 -12.36 24.66 -0.27
N VAL A 772 -11.10 24.24 -0.31
CA VAL A 772 -10.57 23.40 -1.39
C VAL A 772 -11.35 22.09 -1.49
N MET A 773 -11.68 21.44 -0.37
CA MET A 773 -12.57 20.27 -0.35
C MET A 773 -13.99 20.57 -0.87
N GLY A 774 -14.46 21.79 -0.65
CA GLY A 774 -15.62 22.37 -1.33
C GLY A 774 -15.48 22.29 -2.84
N PHE A 775 -14.43 22.92 -3.36
CA PHE A 775 -14.14 23.06 -4.79
C PHE A 775 -13.96 21.72 -5.50
N ILE A 776 -13.25 20.77 -4.87
CA ILE A 776 -12.97 19.48 -5.52
C ILE A 776 -14.21 18.59 -5.63
N GLY A 777 -15.24 18.73 -4.79
CA GLY A 777 -16.38 17.82 -4.89
C GLY A 777 -17.54 18.06 -3.93
N ASN A 778 -17.32 18.59 -2.73
CA ASN A 778 -18.42 18.77 -1.77
C ASN A 778 -19.49 19.75 -2.27
N ASN A 779 -19.11 20.79 -3.01
CA ASN A 779 -20.04 21.75 -3.60
C ASN A 779 -20.93 21.09 -4.66
N PHE A 780 -20.36 20.24 -5.52
CA PHE A 780 -21.13 19.45 -6.50
C PHE A 780 -22.06 18.44 -5.81
N LEU A 781 -21.55 17.68 -4.84
CA LEU A 781 -22.34 16.69 -4.10
C LEU A 781 -23.55 17.34 -3.40
N ARG A 782 -23.39 18.56 -2.88
CA ARG A 782 -24.49 19.34 -2.30
C ARG A 782 -25.57 19.64 -3.34
N VAL A 783 -25.18 20.14 -4.52
CA VAL A 783 -26.11 20.49 -5.60
C VAL A 783 -26.85 19.26 -6.12
N LEU A 784 -26.14 18.16 -6.36
CA LEU A 784 -26.75 16.90 -6.80
C LEU A 784 -27.75 16.38 -5.75
N LYS A 785 -27.35 16.34 -4.48
CA LYS A 785 -28.22 15.92 -3.38
C LYS A 785 -29.47 16.79 -3.23
N LYS A 786 -29.34 18.10 -3.40
CA LYS A 786 -30.49 19.01 -3.38
C LYS A 786 -31.41 18.81 -4.57
N THR A 787 -30.87 18.56 -5.76
CA THR A 787 -31.65 18.20 -6.96
C THR A 787 -32.46 16.92 -6.72
N GLU A 788 -31.86 15.90 -6.13
CA GLU A 788 -32.53 14.65 -5.73
C GLU A 788 -33.63 14.90 -4.70
N LEU A 789 -33.40 15.80 -3.73
CA LEU A 789 -34.42 16.18 -2.76
C LEU A 789 -35.60 16.90 -3.41
N VAL A 790 -35.36 17.83 -4.33
CA VAL A 790 -36.43 18.53 -5.07
C VAL A 790 -37.30 17.52 -5.83
N SER A 791 -36.68 16.57 -6.54
CA SER A 791 -37.39 15.48 -7.21
C SER A 791 -38.30 14.70 -6.25
N LYS A 792 -37.80 14.33 -5.06
CA LYS A 792 -38.60 13.66 -4.03
C LYS A 792 -39.80 14.48 -3.55
N HIS A 793 -39.70 15.82 -3.51
CA HIS A 793 -40.84 16.67 -3.15
C HIS A 793 -41.86 16.83 -4.29
N LEU A 794 -41.44 16.57 -5.54
CA LEU A 794 -42.27 16.64 -6.73
C LEU A 794 -42.80 15.26 -7.17
N SER A 795 -42.55 14.19 -6.41
CA SER A 795 -42.90 12.82 -6.81
C SER A 795 -44.40 12.58 -6.99
N ASP A 796 -45.24 13.37 -6.32
CA ASP A 796 -46.71 13.28 -6.40
C ASP A 796 -47.30 14.15 -7.52
N SER A 797 -46.46 14.87 -8.28
CA SER A 797 -46.90 15.65 -9.44
C SER A 797 -47.08 14.77 -10.68
N VAL A 798 -48.13 15.07 -11.47
CA VAL A 798 -48.44 14.35 -12.72
C VAL A 798 -47.33 14.60 -13.74
N ASP A 799 -46.99 13.57 -14.52
CA ASP A 799 -46.03 13.68 -15.62
C ASP A 799 -46.47 14.78 -16.62
N PHE A 800 -45.53 15.60 -17.08
CA PHE A 800 -45.78 16.47 -18.22
C PHE A 800 -45.82 15.63 -19.51
N GLU A 801 -46.94 15.68 -20.23
CA GLU A 801 -47.18 14.95 -21.49
C GLU A 801 -47.09 15.87 -22.73
N ASP A 802 -46.67 17.13 -22.55
CA ASP A 802 -46.54 18.10 -23.64
C ASP A 802 -45.51 17.67 -24.69
N ARG A 803 -45.85 17.84 -25.97
CA ARG A 803 -44.95 17.63 -27.10
C ARG A 803 -44.92 18.84 -28.01
N LEU A 804 -43.73 19.35 -28.32
CA LEU A 804 -43.59 20.44 -29.27
C LEU A 804 -43.70 19.91 -30.71
N VAL A 805 -44.85 20.15 -31.34
CA VAL A 805 -45.05 19.84 -32.77
C VAL A 805 -44.75 21.09 -33.59
N LEU A 806 -43.61 21.07 -34.29
CA LEU A 806 -43.26 22.14 -35.23
C LEU A 806 -44.17 22.07 -36.46
N SER A 807 -44.96 23.11 -36.72
CA SER A 807 -45.85 23.12 -37.89
C SER A 807 -45.04 23.10 -39.19
N LYS A 808 -45.25 22.10 -40.05
CA LYS A 808 -44.82 22.16 -41.45
C LYS A 808 -45.65 23.24 -42.14
N HIS A 809 -45.12 24.44 -42.32
CA HIS A 809 -45.70 25.36 -43.29
C HIS A 809 -45.33 24.89 -44.70
N CYS A 810 -46.36 24.80 -45.54
CA CYS A 810 -46.33 24.46 -46.97
C CYS A 810 -45.37 25.35 -47.77
#